data_AF-A0A3M0ZSL7-F1
#
_entry.id   AF-A0A3M0ZSL7-F1
#
_cell.length_a   1.000
_cell.length_b   1.000
_cell.length_c   1.000
_cell.angle_alpha   90.00
_cell.angle_beta   90.00
_cell.angle_gamma   90.00
#
_symmetry.space_group_name_H-M   'P 1'
#
loop_
_entity.id
_entity.type
_entity.pdbx_description
1 polymer ?
#
loop_
_entity_poly.entity_id
_entity_poly.type
_entity_poly.pdbx_seq_one_letter_code
_entity_poly.pdbx_strand_id
1 'polypeptide(L)'
;MKLDINKVFDLFFVGSWGYPYILFSLWFLVACAGTRLKLHEWTELPKEHYTIPPYAHYLSRFKIALDPGHGGMAHLPDYKRGPTGKREAIMNLNVARFLKEFLQLAGAQVILTRQGDEFVSLQDRVEIAEKAGCDFIISLHHNFSKNPSTNFAAVFYHLYPDYSPLSMDLARNIYFGLVEALHLPQISIEGLLSDKLIYPAGFGLLRRAKIPAILVESSFYSNPREEKRLMDWRYNRREAYGIFLGLARWAAGGIPRAERVEPQKIARNKRRKIVYRLYDGLEERGGRTAGKLLIFAQSVTALIDSMKVPVKLSEDLRYAVFVPDSGLNNGLHFTRLNLQNLYKNHNFPKRDTLIIASPTDSIYFQMISKKLPADTQAVMPVTLSIFDKDGEPVWDGTRVKITVDQGTILADSIHLNQGKTTIYYRAPQDTGTAHIKVQADWYTDSLQINIVPRGQLWVLSGQVVNDSTGAPINGVSIFLDDSLLTQADVNGYFFILKPTPGIHQIKIQTLGYTSKLFEIQIDPLHSLFRNISLQPNLGGILHGETIIIDPDIDTLNTQHFKNSPTWLLARALFDTLRWAGALPVLLSDPAHPLTLQQRIKKVNALPQGWYLKIKYETWDRDSLFVQTTIYPANRVAEQIATAILKAYTEIPKTHGILLQNTDVPEVTLTNKTALELVLRCRTPEIWQRDLIRLFRAIIDFKRQQNQNSIPDSIKN
;
A
#
# COMPACT_ATOMS: atom_id res chain seq x y z
N MET A 1 -0.97 48.03 36.21
CA MET A 1 -1.86 49.19 36.07
C MET A 1 -3.14 48.87 36.83
N LYS A 2 -3.29 49.40 38.05
CA LYS A 2 -4.50 49.18 38.90
C LYS A 2 -5.58 50.15 38.44
N LEU A 3 -6.77 49.63 38.10
CA LEU A 3 -7.94 50.44 37.76
C LEU A 3 -8.79 50.65 39.02
N ASP A 4 -9.10 51.92 39.29
CA ASP A 4 -9.86 52.40 40.43
C ASP A 4 -11.37 52.38 40.11
N ILE A 5 -12.11 51.57 40.87
CA ILE A 5 -13.54 51.25 40.65
C ILE A 5 -14.47 52.45 40.96
N ASN A 6 -13.98 53.47 41.65
CA ASN A 6 -14.83 54.58 42.11
C ASN A 6 -15.05 55.68 41.06
N LYS A 7 -14.50 55.57 39.84
CA LYS A 7 -14.69 56.57 38.76
C LYS A 7 -15.70 56.18 37.66
N VAL A 8 -16.38 55.04 37.78
CA VAL A 8 -17.32 54.57 36.75
C VAL A 8 -18.79 54.93 37.07
N PHE A 9 -19.08 55.48 38.26
CA PHE A 9 -20.47 55.67 38.72
C PHE A 9 -21.13 57.02 38.38
N ASP A 10 -20.44 57.97 37.75
CA ASP A 10 -21.00 59.33 37.49
C ASP A 10 -21.51 59.60 36.07
N LEU A 11 -21.65 58.58 35.23
CA LEU A 11 -22.47 58.69 34.02
C LEU A 11 -23.52 57.59 34.07
N PHE A 12 -24.78 57.95 34.34
CA PHE A 12 -26.04 57.37 33.82
C PHE A 12 -27.19 57.68 34.79
N PHE A 13 -27.59 58.95 34.85
CA PHE A 13 -28.97 59.32 35.19
C PHE A 13 -29.67 59.63 33.87
N VAL A 14 -30.62 58.78 33.45
CA VAL A 14 -31.91 59.08 32.76
C VAL A 14 -32.57 57.73 32.41
N GLY A 15 -33.85 57.55 32.77
CA GLY A 15 -34.77 56.69 32.00
C GLY A 15 -35.13 55.33 32.62
N SER A 16 -36.13 55.37 33.49
CA SER A 16 -36.74 54.24 34.19
C SER A 16 -37.61 53.33 33.30
N TRP A 17 -37.05 52.39 32.51
CA TRP A 17 -37.78 51.23 31.93
C TRP A 17 -36.83 50.03 31.59
N GLY A 18 -35.78 49.79 32.38
CA GLY A 18 -34.77 48.75 32.09
C GLY A 18 -34.48 47.73 33.20
N TYR A 19 -35.14 47.82 34.35
CA TYR A 19 -34.72 47.07 35.55
C TYR A 19 -35.01 45.55 35.56
N PRO A 20 -36.08 44.99 34.95
CA PRO A 20 -36.26 43.54 34.97
C PRO A 20 -35.38 42.79 33.95
N TYR A 21 -34.88 43.45 32.88
CA TYR A 21 -34.05 42.81 31.86
C TYR A 21 -32.56 42.75 32.25
N ILE A 22 -32.06 43.70 33.03
CA ILE A 22 -30.67 43.72 33.50
C ILE A 22 -30.45 42.72 34.64
N LEU A 23 -31.43 42.52 35.53
CA LEU A 23 -31.35 41.48 36.57
C LEU A 23 -31.49 40.06 36.00
N PHE A 24 -32.32 39.86 34.96
CA PHE A 24 -32.47 38.56 34.30
C PHE A 24 -31.22 38.17 33.48
N SER A 25 -30.54 39.15 32.87
CA SER A 25 -29.29 38.94 32.12
C SER A 25 -28.06 38.82 33.03
N LEU A 26 -28.01 39.49 34.19
CA LEU A 26 -26.96 39.23 35.20
C LEU A 26 -27.11 37.84 35.84
N TRP A 27 -28.33 37.33 36.03
CA TRP A 27 -28.52 35.96 36.53
C TRP A 27 -28.06 34.91 35.52
N PHE A 28 -28.28 35.13 34.22
CA PHE A 28 -27.75 34.25 33.17
C PHE A 28 -26.22 34.37 33.02
N LEU A 29 -25.62 35.54 33.23
CA LEU A 29 -24.17 35.72 33.17
C LEU A 29 -23.45 35.16 34.41
N VAL A 30 -24.09 35.15 35.58
CA VAL A 30 -23.55 34.48 36.78
C VAL A 30 -23.82 32.97 36.76
N ALA A 31 -24.89 32.51 36.11
CA ALA A 31 -25.12 31.08 35.84
C ALA A 31 -24.21 30.51 34.71
N CYS A 32 -23.70 31.37 33.82
CA CYS A 32 -22.74 31.01 32.77
C CYS A 32 -21.28 31.36 33.12
N ALA A 33 -21.02 31.99 34.27
CA ALA A 33 -19.69 32.03 34.84
C ALA A 33 -19.39 30.61 35.34
N GLY A 34 -18.77 29.81 34.45
CA GLY A 34 -18.40 28.43 34.74
C GLY A 34 -17.82 28.35 36.13
N THR A 35 -18.53 27.66 37.03
CA THR A 35 -17.95 27.20 38.27
C THR A 35 -16.64 26.57 37.87
N ARG A 36 -15.50 27.17 38.27
CA ARG A 36 -14.23 26.45 38.25
C ARG A 36 -14.55 25.15 38.98
N LEU A 37 -14.60 24.05 38.22
CA LEU A 37 -14.79 22.72 38.77
C LEU A 37 -13.75 22.61 39.87
N LYS A 38 -14.20 22.69 41.12
CA LYS A 38 -13.35 22.38 42.25
C LYS A 38 -13.06 20.89 42.07
N LEU A 39 -11.88 20.59 41.51
CA LEU A 39 -11.36 19.24 41.43
C LEU A 39 -11.23 18.77 42.88
N HIS A 40 -12.24 18.08 43.40
CA HIS A 40 -12.05 17.28 44.59
C HIS A 40 -11.03 16.20 44.26
N GLU A 41 -10.05 15.98 45.14
CA GLU A 41 -9.27 14.75 45.07
C GLU A 41 -10.24 13.60 45.35
N TRP A 42 -10.71 12.95 44.27
CA TRP A 42 -11.68 11.88 44.34
C TRP A 42 -10.98 10.61 44.87
N THR A 43 -11.10 10.36 46.18
CA THR A 43 -10.40 9.28 46.89
C THR A 43 -11.03 7.90 46.70
N GLU A 44 -12.29 7.82 46.26
CA GLU A 44 -13.02 6.57 46.07
C GLU A 44 -13.65 6.46 44.67
N LEU A 45 -13.49 5.29 44.05
CA LEU A 45 -14.15 4.94 42.79
C LEU A 45 -15.66 4.69 43.04
N PRO A 46 -16.60 5.18 42.20
CA PRO A 46 -18.03 4.88 42.38
C PRO A 46 -18.31 3.37 42.32
N LYS A 47 -19.43 2.91 42.89
CA LYS A 47 -19.79 1.49 42.93
C LYS A 47 -19.92 0.88 41.52
N GLU A 48 -19.56 -0.40 41.40
CA GLU A 48 -19.64 -1.16 40.13
C GLU A 48 -21.09 -1.39 39.71
N HIS A 49 -21.57 -0.59 38.75
CA HIS A 49 -22.86 -0.77 38.09
C HIS A 49 -22.65 -0.77 36.57
N TYR A 50 -22.47 -1.97 36.01
CA TYR A 50 -22.23 -2.18 34.58
C TYR A 50 -23.53 -2.55 33.87
N THR A 51 -24.31 -1.55 33.47
CA THR A 51 -25.55 -1.76 32.71
C THR A 51 -25.25 -1.70 31.21
N ILE A 52 -25.75 -2.64 30.42
CA ILE A 52 -25.77 -2.47 28.96
C ILE A 52 -26.91 -1.49 28.63
N PRO A 53 -26.62 -0.24 28.21
CA PRO A 53 -27.68 0.71 27.97
C PRO A 53 -28.48 0.27 26.73
N PRO A 54 -29.80 0.54 26.65
CA PRO A 54 -30.62 0.10 25.53
C PRO A 54 -30.06 0.54 24.17
N TYR A 55 -29.50 1.75 24.06
CA TYR A 55 -28.91 2.26 22.81
C TYR A 55 -27.63 1.53 22.37
N ALA A 56 -27.03 0.67 23.21
CA ALA A 56 -25.85 -0.11 22.81
C ALA A 56 -26.17 -1.16 21.73
N HIS A 57 -27.45 -1.54 21.53
CA HIS A 57 -27.84 -2.49 20.48
C HIS A 57 -27.43 -2.05 19.07
N TYR A 58 -27.21 -0.74 18.84
CA TYR A 58 -26.70 -0.22 17.57
C TYR A 58 -25.27 -0.66 17.25
N LEU A 59 -24.52 -1.18 18.24
CA LEU A 59 -23.21 -1.77 18.03
C LEU A 59 -23.27 -3.14 17.34
N SER A 60 -24.42 -3.81 17.33
CA SER A 60 -24.60 -5.15 16.74
C SER A 60 -24.27 -5.23 15.25
N ARG A 61 -24.27 -4.09 14.55
CA ARG A 61 -23.94 -3.98 13.13
C ARG A 61 -22.43 -4.01 12.82
N PHE A 62 -21.57 -3.93 13.83
CA PHE A 62 -20.13 -3.76 13.63
C PHE A 62 -19.32 -5.02 13.97
N LYS A 63 -18.25 -5.22 13.21
CA LYS A 63 -17.14 -6.11 13.55
C LYS A 63 -15.92 -5.27 13.93
N ILE A 64 -15.46 -5.42 15.17
CA ILE A 64 -14.46 -4.55 15.79
C ILE A 64 -13.20 -5.35 16.07
N ALA A 65 -12.05 -4.86 15.61
CA ALA A 65 -10.75 -5.40 16.03
C ALA A 65 -10.26 -4.67 17.28
N LEU A 66 -9.96 -5.41 18.34
CA LEU A 66 -9.25 -4.89 19.51
C LEU A 66 -7.81 -5.38 19.46
N ASP A 67 -6.89 -4.44 19.50
CA ASP A 67 -5.46 -4.70 19.47
C ASP A 67 -4.85 -4.42 20.86
N PRO A 68 -4.72 -5.42 21.74
CA PRO A 68 -3.97 -5.22 22.97
C PRO A 68 -2.48 -5.03 22.62
N GLY A 69 -1.98 -3.81 22.84
CA GLY A 69 -0.62 -3.40 22.50
C GLY A 69 0.46 -4.33 23.07
N HIS A 70 1.62 -4.42 22.39
CA HIS A 70 2.74 -5.28 22.77
C HIS A 70 2.38 -6.78 22.80
N GLY A 71 2.97 -7.55 23.71
CA GLY A 71 2.88 -9.01 23.78
C GLY A 71 4.21 -9.68 23.45
N GLY A 72 4.51 -10.77 24.13
CA GLY A 72 5.83 -11.41 24.08
C GLY A 72 6.92 -10.52 24.69
N MET A 73 8.18 -10.83 24.40
CA MET A 73 9.34 -10.07 24.91
C MET A 73 9.48 -10.05 26.44
N ALA A 74 8.83 -10.99 27.14
CA ALA A 74 8.96 -11.15 28.60
C ALA A 74 10.41 -11.38 29.06
N HIS A 75 11.23 -11.97 28.18
CA HIS A 75 12.64 -12.26 28.39
C HIS A 75 13.54 -11.02 28.35
N LEU A 76 13.08 -9.90 27.79
CA LEU A 76 13.84 -8.64 27.79
C LEU A 76 13.66 -7.94 29.15
N PRO A 77 14.75 -7.70 29.91
CA PRO A 77 14.71 -6.89 31.12
C PRO A 77 14.15 -5.49 30.80
N ASP A 78 13.34 -4.94 31.71
CA ASP A 78 12.83 -3.56 31.67
C ASP A 78 11.96 -3.16 30.45
N TYR A 79 11.66 -4.09 29.54
CA TYR A 79 10.79 -3.79 28.39
C TYR A 79 9.36 -3.51 28.84
N LYS A 80 8.97 -2.22 28.80
CA LYS A 80 7.61 -1.73 29.06
C LYS A 80 7.05 -2.22 30.40
N ARG A 81 7.84 -2.02 31.46
CA ARG A 81 7.51 -2.38 32.84
C ARG A 81 7.29 -1.14 33.70
N GLY A 82 6.27 -1.19 34.55
CA GLY A 82 6.04 -0.19 35.59
C GLY A 82 6.98 -0.37 36.80
N PRO A 83 6.90 0.54 37.78
CA PRO A 83 7.71 0.52 39.01
C PRO A 83 7.76 -0.81 39.76
N THR A 84 6.69 -1.62 39.73
CA THR A 84 6.64 -2.95 40.38
C THR A 84 7.06 -4.10 39.45
N GLY A 85 7.52 -3.80 38.24
CA GLY A 85 7.94 -4.78 37.23
C GLY A 85 6.80 -5.35 36.39
N LYS A 86 5.56 -4.87 36.58
CA LYS A 86 4.39 -5.31 35.82
C LYS A 86 4.44 -4.78 34.39
N ARG A 87 4.06 -5.64 33.45
CA ARG A 87 4.18 -5.35 32.01
C ARG A 87 2.91 -4.74 31.46
N GLU A 88 3.09 -3.68 30.69
CA GLU A 88 2.02 -2.99 29.94
C GLU A 88 1.22 -3.99 29.08
N ALA A 89 1.90 -4.93 28.42
CA ALA A 89 1.29 -5.95 27.57
C ALA A 89 0.18 -6.76 28.28
N ILE A 90 0.31 -7.00 29.58
CA ILE A 90 -0.68 -7.75 30.36
C ILE A 90 -1.87 -6.86 30.75
N MET A 91 -1.61 -5.60 31.09
CA MET A 91 -2.65 -4.60 31.38
C MET A 91 -3.53 -4.39 30.13
N ASN A 92 -2.90 -4.16 28.98
CA ASN A 92 -3.58 -4.00 27.68
C ASN A 92 -4.47 -5.21 27.34
N LEU A 93 -3.96 -6.42 27.58
CA LEU A 93 -4.72 -7.66 27.32
C LEU A 93 -5.93 -7.82 28.23
N ASN A 94 -5.82 -7.44 29.51
CA ASN A 94 -6.92 -7.53 30.45
C ASN A 94 -8.07 -6.57 30.08
N VAL A 95 -7.74 -5.32 29.76
CA VAL A 95 -8.74 -4.33 29.29
C VAL A 95 -9.41 -4.81 28.00
N ALA A 96 -8.63 -5.33 27.03
CA ALA A 96 -9.18 -5.85 25.78
C ALA A 96 -10.19 -6.98 25.98
N ARG A 97 -9.95 -7.89 26.94
CA ARG A 97 -10.86 -9.00 27.26
C ARG A 97 -12.18 -8.51 27.85
N PHE A 98 -12.14 -7.56 28.79
CA PHE A 98 -13.37 -6.97 29.33
C PHE A 98 -14.13 -6.14 28.30
N LEU A 99 -13.42 -5.38 27.46
CA LEU A 99 -14.05 -4.60 26.40
C LEU A 99 -14.74 -5.52 25.38
N LYS A 100 -14.09 -6.63 25.02
CA LYS A 100 -14.68 -7.68 24.18
C LYS A 100 -15.99 -8.21 24.78
N GLU A 101 -16.02 -8.52 26.07
CA GLU A 101 -17.24 -9.00 26.76
C GLU A 101 -18.40 -7.99 26.61
N PHE A 102 -18.18 -6.71 26.95
CA PHE A 102 -19.22 -5.68 26.84
C PHE A 102 -19.71 -5.47 25.41
N LEU A 103 -18.78 -5.44 24.44
CA LEU A 103 -19.13 -5.30 23.02
C LEU A 103 -19.93 -6.51 22.51
N GLN A 104 -19.57 -7.73 22.92
CA GLN A 104 -20.32 -8.94 22.55
C GLN A 104 -21.70 -8.99 23.19
N LEU A 105 -21.85 -8.53 24.44
CA LEU A 105 -23.16 -8.38 25.09
C LEU A 105 -24.06 -7.37 24.38
N ALA A 106 -23.49 -6.35 23.73
CA ALA A 106 -24.20 -5.42 22.87
C ALA A 106 -24.42 -5.92 21.42
N GLY A 107 -24.01 -7.16 21.13
CA GLY A 107 -24.20 -7.84 19.85
C GLY A 107 -23.10 -7.64 18.81
N ALA A 108 -22.04 -6.88 19.11
CA ALA A 108 -20.94 -6.66 18.16
C ALA A 108 -20.09 -7.92 17.96
N GLN A 109 -19.55 -8.10 16.76
CA GLN A 109 -18.52 -9.12 16.50
C GLN A 109 -17.15 -8.57 16.90
N VAL A 110 -16.35 -9.32 17.64
CA VAL A 110 -15.07 -8.82 18.17
C VAL A 110 -13.92 -9.76 17.87
N ILE A 111 -12.87 -9.23 17.25
CA ILE A 111 -11.63 -9.94 16.92
C ILE A 111 -10.50 -9.36 17.77
N LEU A 112 -9.72 -10.22 18.42
CA LEU A 112 -8.48 -9.78 19.10
C LEU A 112 -7.29 -10.04 18.17
N THR A 113 -6.33 -9.11 18.10
CA THR A 113 -5.08 -9.33 17.35
C THR A 113 -4.16 -10.35 18.02
N ARG A 114 -4.31 -10.55 19.33
CA ARG A 114 -3.68 -11.61 20.13
C ARG A 114 -4.57 -12.02 21.29
N GLN A 115 -4.48 -13.27 21.73
CA GLN A 115 -5.31 -13.83 22.79
C GLN A 115 -4.53 -14.06 24.10
N GLY A 116 -3.20 -14.19 24.02
CA GLY A 116 -2.29 -14.35 25.15
C GLY A 116 -1.14 -13.34 25.11
N ASP A 117 -0.02 -13.69 25.74
CA ASP A 117 1.20 -12.89 25.77
C ASP A 117 2.17 -13.25 24.62
N GLU A 118 1.64 -13.37 23.41
CA GLU A 118 2.41 -13.57 22.19
C GLU A 118 2.79 -12.24 21.52
N PHE A 119 3.95 -12.21 20.85
CA PHE A 119 4.33 -11.09 20.00
C PHE A 119 3.57 -11.16 18.67
N VAL A 120 2.97 -10.03 18.28
CA VAL A 120 2.35 -9.83 16.96
C VAL A 120 2.91 -8.54 16.36
N SER A 121 3.41 -8.61 15.13
CA SER A 121 3.99 -7.45 14.46
C SER A 121 2.93 -6.39 14.16
N LEU A 122 3.34 -5.13 13.97
CA LEU A 122 2.40 -4.05 13.63
C LEU A 122 1.66 -4.28 12.31
N GLN A 123 2.30 -4.96 11.36
CA GLN A 123 1.69 -5.32 10.09
C GLN A 123 0.65 -6.44 10.29
N ASP A 124 1.01 -7.50 11.02
CA ASP A 124 0.11 -8.62 11.27
C ASP A 124 -1.15 -8.20 12.04
N ARG A 125 -1.03 -7.26 12.99
CA ARG A 125 -2.19 -6.69 13.71
C ARG A 125 -3.23 -6.11 12.74
N VAL A 126 -2.76 -5.35 11.76
CA VAL A 126 -3.62 -4.75 10.71
C VAL A 126 -4.17 -5.85 9.80
N GLU A 127 -3.34 -6.79 9.38
CA GLU A 127 -3.78 -7.88 8.49
C GLU A 127 -4.82 -8.80 9.13
N ILE A 128 -4.71 -9.09 10.43
CA ILE A 128 -5.71 -9.86 11.17
C ILE A 128 -7.07 -9.15 11.11
N ALA A 129 -7.09 -7.84 11.37
CA ALA A 129 -8.31 -7.05 11.34
C ALA A 129 -8.92 -6.97 9.93
N GLU A 130 -8.10 -6.65 8.92
CA GLU A 130 -8.54 -6.50 7.52
C GLU A 130 -9.02 -7.84 6.93
N LYS A 131 -8.29 -8.95 7.15
CA LYS A 131 -8.70 -10.29 6.68
C LYS A 131 -9.98 -10.77 7.34
N ALA A 132 -10.19 -10.42 8.61
CA ALA A 132 -11.43 -10.74 9.31
C ALA A 132 -12.62 -9.86 8.85
N GLY A 133 -12.37 -8.83 8.03
CA GLY A 133 -13.38 -7.88 7.56
C GLY A 133 -13.91 -6.98 8.68
N CYS A 134 -13.04 -6.56 9.60
CA CYS A 134 -13.43 -5.62 10.66
C CYS A 134 -13.70 -4.23 10.09
N ASP A 135 -14.67 -3.52 10.66
CA ASP A 135 -15.03 -2.16 10.28
C ASP A 135 -13.99 -1.14 10.76
N PHE A 136 -13.39 -1.37 11.94
CA PHE A 136 -12.34 -0.52 12.52
C PHE A 136 -11.48 -1.24 13.57
N ILE A 137 -10.34 -0.63 13.90
CA ILE A 137 -9.37 -1.14 14.89
C ILE A 137 -9.25 -0.18 16.08
N ILE A 138 -9.26 -0.73 17.29
CA ILE A 138 -8.95 -0.02 18.53
C ILE A 138 -7.71 -0.66 19.14
N SER A 139 -6.57 0.04 19.08
CA SER A 139 -5.36 -0.37 19.78
C SER A 139 -5.39 0.14 21.21
N LEU A 140 -5.13 -0.74 22.18
CA LEU A 140 -5.23 -0.47 23.61
C LEU A 140 -3.84 -0.49 24.24
N HIS A 141 -3.47 0.62 24.87
CA HIS A 141 -2.16 0.87 25.45
C HIS A 141 -2.27 1.62 26.78
N HIS A 142 -1.17 1.58 27.54
CA HIS A 142 -0.96 2.45 28.69
C HIS A 142 0.39 3.16 28.54
N ASN A 143 0.40 4.44 28.81
CA ASN A 143 1.45 5.35 28.42
C ASN A 143 2.65 5.26 29.39
N PHE A 144 3.75 5.89 28.99
CA PHE A 144 4.97 6.02 29.79
C PHE A 144 5.47 7.45 29.80
N SER A 145 5.88 7.92 30.98
CA SER A 145 6.60 9.18 31.16
C SER A 145 7.77 8.99 32.12
N LYS A 146 8.86 9.70 31.87
CA LYS A 146 9.96 9.80 32.85
C LYS A 146 9.53 10.49 34.14
N ASN A 147 8.51 11.34 34.09
CA ASN A 147 7.93 11.94 35.29
C ASN A 147 6.85 11.01 35.87
N PRO A 148 7.08 10.38 37.05
CA PRO A 148 6.18 9.39 37.64
C PRO A 148 4.86 9.97 38.15
N SER A 149 4.72 11.30 38.22
CA SER A 149 3.46 11.96 38.58
C SER A 149 2.53 12.18 37.38
N THR A 150 3.01 11.93 36.15
CA THR A 150 2.21 12.13 34.93
C THR A 150 1.05 11.13 34.90
N ASN A 151 -0.17 11.60 34.68
CA ASN A 151 -1.30 10.74 34.35
C ASN A 151 -2.41 11.51 33.62
N PHE A 152 -2.83 11.02 32.45
CA PHE A 152 -4.00 11.47 31.70
C PHE A 152 -4.33 10.43 30.62
N ALA A 153 -5.57 10.43 30.15
CA ALA A 153 -5.96 9.62 28.99
C ALA A 153 -5.65 10.39 27.70
N ALA A 154 -5.20 9.67 26.67
CA ALA A 154 -5.06 10.19 25.32
C ALA A 154 -5.56 9.17 24.30
N VAL A 155 -6.23 9.63 23.25
CA VAL A 155 -6.66 8.82 22.12
C VAL A 155 -6.08 9.43 20.85
N PHE A 156 -5.33 8.63 20.13
CA PHE A 156 -4.58 9.03 18.95
C PHE A 156 -5.27 8.61 17.66
N TYR A 157 -5.26 9.53 16.69
CA TYR A 157 -5.66 9.29 15.30
C TYR A 157 -4.51 9.59 14.34
N HIS A 158 -4.56 9.03 13.13
CA HIS A 158 -3.49 9.22 12.14
C HIS A 158 -3.56 10.59 11.45
N LEU A 159 -2.44 11.29 11.38
CA LEU A 159 -2.28 12.57 10.66
C LEU A 159 -3.18 13.71 11.15
N TYR A 160 -4.12 14.17 10.34
CA TYR A 160 -4.95 15.35 10.62
C TYR A 160 -6.41 14.90 10.78
N PRO A 161 -7.27 15.66 11.50
CA PRO A 161 -8.68 15.28 11.70
C PRO A 161 -9.41 14.91 10.40
N ASP A 162 -9.15 15.64 9.32
CA ASP A 162 -9.79 15.42 8.01
C ASP A 162 -9.24 14.20 7.24
N TYR A 163 -8.11 13.62 7.66
CA TYR A 163 -7.51 12.46 7.00
C TYR A 163 -8.35 11.19 7.22
N SER A 164 -8.80 10.98 8.46
CA SER A 164 -9.71 9.90 8.83
C SER A 164 -10.78 10.42 9.81
N PRO A 165 -11.80 11.14 9.31
CA PRO A 165 -12.82 11.77 10.14
C PRO A 165 -13.54 10.76 11.05
N LEU A 166 -13.82 9.55 10.56
CA LEU A 166 -14.43 8.50 11.38
C LEU A 166 -13.53 8.07 12.55
N SER A 167 -12.21 7.98 12.35
CA SER A 167 -11.28 7.66 13.45
C SER A 167 -11.30 8.76 14.50
N MET A 168 -11.45 10.03 14.10
CA MET A 168 -11.63 11.14 15.03
C MET A 168 -12.97 11.06 15.80
N ASP A 169 -14.05 10.61 15.14
CA ASP A 169 -15.34 10.42 15.81
C ASP A 169 -15.26 9.32 16.88
N LEU A 170 -14.60 8.20 16.57
CA LEU A 170 -14.33 7.12 17.50
C LEU A 170 -13.47 7.63 18.67
N ALA A 171 -12.36 8.31 18.36
CA ALA A 171 -11.43 8.84 19.36
C ALA A 171 -12.12 9.78 20.34
N ARG A 172 -12.90 10.74 19.83
CA ARG A 172 -13.68 11.70 20.62
C ARG A 172 -14.63 11.00 21.58
N ASN A 173 -15.44 10.08 21.08
CA ASN A 173 -16.46 9.42 21.89
C ASN A 173 -15.84 8.49 22.95
N ILE A 174 -14.77 7.76 22.59
CA ILE A 174 -14.04 6.90 23.55
C ILE A 174 -13.36 7.74 24.63
N TYR A 175 -12.72 8.86 24.27
CA TYR A 175 -12.10 9.75 25.24
C TYR A 175 -13.11 10.25 26.28
N PHE A 176 -14.29 10.71 25.84
CA PHE A 176 -15.33 11.15 26.79
C PHE A 176 -15.86 10.00 27.65
N GLY A 177 -16.01 8.80 27.09
CA GLY A 177 -16.38 7.62 27.86
C GLY A 177 -15.35 7.24 28.93
N LEU A 178 -14.06 7.36 28.63
CA LEU A 178 -12.97 7.17 29.59
C LEU A 178 -12.98 8.22 30.69
N VAL A 179 -13.09 9.52 30.33
CA VAL A 179 -13.14 10.62 31.29
C VAL A 179 -14.30 10.43 32.28
N GLU A 180 -15.47 10.02 31.79
CA GLU A 180 -16.64 9.75 32.62
C GLU A 180 -16.47 8.49 33.50
N ALA A 181 -16.05 7.36 32.93
CA ALA A 181 -15.98 6.11 33.70
C ALA A 181 -14.85 6.09 34.73
N LEU A 182 -13.73 6.75 34.44
CA LEU A 182 -12.55 6.80 35.31
C LEU A 182 -12.47 8.07 36.17
N HIS A 183 -13.43 9.00 36.02
CA HIS A 183 -13.44 10.31 36.69
C HIS A 183 -12.12 11.09 36.52
N LEU A 184 -11.57 11.08 35.30
CA LEU A 184 -10.31 11.77 35.02
C LEU A 184 -10.52 13.31 35.03
N PRO A 185 -9.55 14.09 35.52
CA PRO A 185 -9.65 15.55 35.50
C PRO A 185 -9.75 16.03 34.04
N GLN A 186 -10.70 16.92 33.77
CA GLN A 186 -10.74 17.64 32.50
C GLN A 186 -9.56 18.62 32.46
N ILE A 187 -8.48 18.24 31.78
CA ILE A 187 -7.31 19.08 31.55
C ILE A 187 -7.53 19.99 30.32
N SER A 188 -6.81 21.11 30.24
CA SER A 188 -6.97 22.13 29.18
C SER A 188 -6.61 21.66 27.77
N ILE A 189 -6.00 20.48 27.64
CA ILE A 189 -5.77 19.79 26.37
C ILE A 189 -6.67 18.57 26.37
N GLU A 190 -7.75 18.60 25.58
CA GLU A 190 -8.55 17.40 25.33
C GLU A 190 -7.59 16.33 24.77
N GLY A 191 -7.57 15.13 25.36
CA GLY A 191 -6.63 14.05 25.03
C GLY A 191 -6.77 13.48 23.61
N LEU A 192 -7.36 14.21 22.67
CA LEU A 192 -7.51 13.85 21.27
C LEU A 192 -6.31 14.35 20.48
N LEU A 193 -5.39 13.45 20.14
CA LEU A 193 -4.08 13.82 19.64
C LEU A 193 -3.79 13.21 18.28
N SER A 194 -3.12 13.98 17.42
CA SER A 194 -2.50 13.42 16.22
C SER A 194 -1.28 12.60 16.62
N ASP A 195 -1.13 11.40 16.06
CA ASP A 195 0.06 10.58 16.22
C ASP A 195 1.34 11.24 15.69
N LYS A 196 1.22 12.25 14.81
CA LYS A 196 2.34 13.06 14.31
C LYS A 196 3.01 13.90 15.39
N LEU A 197 2.32 14.17 16.49
CA LEU A 197 2.88 14.88 17.64
C LEU A 197 3.95 14.05 18.35
N ILE A 198 3.89 12.72 18.21
CA ILE A 198 4.84 11.80 18.84
C ILE A 198 5.91 11.35 17.84
N TYR A 199 5.50 10.93 16.63
CA TYR A 199 6.43 10.55 15.57
C TYR A 199 6.07 11.27 14.27
N PRO A 200 7.01 11.94 13.57
CA PRO A 200 6.70 12.67 12.34
C PRO A 200 5.97 11.83 11.26
N ALA A 201 6.27 10.53 11.21
CA ALA A 201 5.63 9.58 10.30
C ALA A 201 4.31 8.99 10.85
N GLY A 202 3.93 9.24 12.10
CA GLY A 202 2.79 8.64 12.80
C GLY A 202 3.07 7.24 13.36
N PHE A 203 2.11 6.70 14.11
CA PHE A 203 2.18 5.38 14.72
C PHE A 203 2.11 4.28 13.67
N GLY A 204 2.91 3.23 13.86
CA GLY A 204 3.11 2.21 12.84
C GLY A 204 1.84 1.42 12.50
N LEU A 205 0.95 1.16 13.48
CA LEU A 205 -0.35 0.52 13.25
C LEU A 205 -1.31 1.46 12.51
N LEU A 206 -1.49 2.68 13.04
CA LEU A 206 -2.43 3.67 12.49
C LEU A 206 -2.10 4.04 11.04
N ARG A 207 -0.81 4.19 10.73
CA ARG A 207 -0.33 4.47 9.36
C ARG A 207 -0.58 3.33 8.37
N ARG A 208 -0.63 2.09 8.84
CA ARG A 208 -0.76 0.89 7.98
C ARG A 208 -2.20 0.49 7.74
N ALA A 209 -3.11 0.85 8.64
CA ALA A 209 -4.52 0.49 8.56
C ALA A 209 -5.20 1.14 7.35
N LYS A 210 -5.87 0.33 6.52
CA LYS A 210 -6.73 0.81 5.42
C LYS A 210 -8.18 1.03 5.85
N ILE A 211 -8.52 0.51 7.03
CA ILE A 211 -9.77 0.76 7.74
C ILE A 211 -9.55 1.80 8.85
N PRO A 212 -10.60 2.48 9.33
CA PRO A 212 -10.50 3.39 10.47
C PRO A 212 -9.80 2.74 11.67
N ALA A 213 -8.89 3.47 12.30
CA ALA A 213 -8.07 2.97 13.40
C ALA A 213 -7.71 4.08 14.38
N ILE A 214 -7.73 3.74 15.66
CA ILE A 214 -7.31 4.62 16.76
C ILE A 214 -6.40 3.86 17.73
N LEU A 215 -5.61 4.61 18.49
CA LEU A 215 -4.80 4.07 19.59
C LEU A 215 -5.18 4.79 20.88
N VAL A 216 -5.58 4.04 21.89
CA VAL A 216 -6.02 4.52 23.20
C VAL A 216 -4.88 4.31 24.20
N GLU A 217 -4.41 5.40 24.79
CA GLU A 217 -3.48 5.44 25.92
C GLU A 217 -4.28 5.86 27.17
N SER A 218 -4.82 4.91 27.92
CA SER A 218 -5.83 5.20 28.96
C SER A 218 -5.28 5.88 30.21
N SER A 219 -4.05 5.54 30.61
CA SER A 219 -3.35 6.07 31.78
C SER A 219 -1.84 5.77 31.65
N PHE A 220 -1.03 6.15 32.64
CA PHE A 220 0.43 5.96 32.60
C PHE A 220 0.90 4.84 33.53
N TYR A 221 1.42 3.73 33.00
CA TYR A 221 1.94 2.62 33.83
C TYR A 221 3.22 3.01 34.60
N SER A 222 3.89 4.10 34.20
CA SER A 222 5.02 4.68 34.92
C SER A 222 4.61 5.37 36.22
N ASN A 223 3.32 5.68 36.39
CA ASN A 223 2.80 6.30 37.60
C ASN A 223 2.50 5.21 38.65
N PRO A 224 3.16 5.22 39.83
CA PRO A 224 2.99 4.15 40.82
C PRO A 224 1.54 3.98 41.32
N ARG A 225 0.76 5.05 41.39
CA ARG A 225 -0.65 4.99 41.80
C ARG A 225 -1.50 4.33 40.71
N GLU A 226 -1.22 4.63 39.46
CA GLU A 226 -1.93 4.04 38.32
C GLU A 226 -1.51 2.61 38.07
N GLU A 227 -0.22 2.26 38.18
CA GLU A 227 0.22 0.87 38.09
C GLU A 227 -0.53 -0.01 39.10
N LYS A 228 -0.68 0.48 40.35
CA LYS A 228 -1.46 -0.21 41.39
C LYS A 228 -2.94 -0.38 41.00
N ARG A 229 -3.54 0.61 40.34
CA ARG A 229 -4.92 0.53 39.83
C ARG A 229 -5.04 -0.45 38.67
N LEU A 230 -4.12 -0.41 37.70
CA LEU A 230 -4.06 -1.32 36.54
C LEU A 230 -3.81 -2.79 36.94
N MET A 231 -3.26 -3.03 38.12
CA MET A 231 -3.17 -4.37 38.72
C MET A 231 -4.51 -4.88 39.25
N ASP A 232 -5.50 -4.02 39.50
CA ASP A 232 -6.84 -4.42 39.91
C ASP A 232 -7.71 -4.68 38.67
N TRP A 233 -8.22 -5.90 38.57
CA TRP A 233 -9.11 -6.30 37.47
C TRP A 233 -10.40 -5.46 37.45
N ARG A 234 -10.87 -4.95 38.59
CA ARG A 234 -12.05 -4.08 38.69
C ARG A 234 -11.83 -2.75 37.98
N TYR A 235 -10.63 -2.20 38.10
CA TYR A 235 -10.25 -0.98 37.41
C TYR A 235 -10.16 -1.22 35.91
N ASN A 236 -9.50 -2.30 35.48
CA ASN A 236 -9.42 -2.69 34.06
C ASN A 236 -10.81 -2.90 33.43
N ARG A 237 -11.75 -3.50 34.17
CA ARG A 237 -13.14 -3.68 33.72
C ARG A 237 -13.89 -2.35 33.62
N ARG A 238 -13.64 -1.41 34.53
CA ARG A 238 -14.22 -0.05 34.47
C ARG A 238 -13.69 0.77 33.30
N GLU A 239 -12.38 0.71 33.04
CA GLU A 239 -11.78 1.32 31.87
C GLU A 239 -12.42 0.80 30.58
N ALA A 240 -12.50 -0.52 30.46
CA ALA A 240 -13.19 -1.18 29.34
C ALA A 240 -14.65 -0.72 29.20
N TYR A 241 -15.37 -0.57 30.32
CA TYR A 241 -16.75 -0.07 30.31
C TYR A 241 -16.85 1.39 29.82
N GLY A 242 -15.89 2.25 30.17
CA GLY A 242 -15.82 3.63 29.65
C GLY A 242 -15.64 3.68 28.14
N ILE A 243 -14.71 2.87 27.60
CA ILE A 243 -14.50 2.73 26.15
C ILE A 243 -15.80 2.23 25.49
N PHE A 244 -16.44 1.22 26.08
CA PHE A 244 -17.71 0.67 25.61
C PHE A 244 -18.83 1.72 25.56
N LEU A 245 -19.03 2.52 26.63
CA LEU A 245 -20.06 3.56 26.65
C LEU A 245 -19.82 4.63 25.59
N GLY A 246 -18.56 5.03 25.38
CA GLY A 246 -18.17 5.93 24.29
C GLY A 246 -18.58 5.38 22.93
N LEU A 247 -18.22 4.12 22.63
CA LEU A 247 -18.59 3.44 21.39
C LEU A 247 -20.10 3.31 21.21
N ALA A 248 -20.83 2.96 22.27
CA ALA A 248 -22.28 2.81 22.22
C ALA A 248 -22.97 4.14 21.87
N ARG A 249 -22.50 5.28 22.42
CA ARG A 249 -22.99 6.62 22.07
C ARG A 249 -22.66 7.00 20.64
N TRP A 250 -21.44 6.71 20.18
CA TRP A 250 -21.04 6.92 18.80
C TRP A 250 -21.97 6.17 17.84
N ALA A 251 -22.22 4.88 18.07
CA ALA A 251 -23.12 4.07 17.26
C ALA A 251 -24.58 4.57 17.30
N ALA A 252 -25.06 4.98 18.48
CA ALA A 252 -26.40 5.53 18.65
C ALA A 252 -26.62 6.89 17.98
N GLY A 253 -25.55 7.68 17.81
CA GLY A 253 -25.58 8.93 17.03
C GLY A 253 -25.81 8.73 15.53
N GLY A 254 -25.90 7.48 15.06
CA GLY A 254 -26.09 7.12 13.65
C GLY A 254 -24.83 7.34 12.83
N ILE A 255 -24.56 6.42 11.89
CA ILE A 255 -23.43 6.55 10.97
C ILE A 255 -23.96 6.89 9.58
N PRO A 256 -23.72 8.11 9.07
CA PRO A 256 -24.26 8.48 7.78
C PRO A 256 -23.64 7.63 6.67
N ARG A 257 -24.34 7.50 5.55
CA ARG A 257 -23.86 6.75 4.39
C ARG A 257 -24.39 7.35 3.10
N ALA A 258 -23.73 7.01 2.00
CA ALA A 258 -24.13 7.40 0.67
C ALA A 258 -24.12 6.20 -0.26
N GLU A 259 -25.12 6.14 -1.14
CA GLU A 259 -25.28 5.05 -2.12
C GLU A 259 -25.42 5.65 -3.52
N ARG A 260 -24.55 5.23 -4.45
CA ARG A 260 -24.62 5.71 -5.83
C ARG A 260 -25.87 5.17 -6.52
N VAL A 261 -26.67 6.08 -7.08
CA VAL A 261 -27.89 5.78 -7.83
C VAL A 261 -27.60 5.70 -9.33
N GLU A 262 -26.87 6.69 -9.87
CA GLU A 262 -26.47 6.70 -11.28
C GLU A 262 -25.09 7.34 -11.47
N PRO A 263 -24.32 6.90 -12.48
CA PRO A 263 -24.49 5.63 -13.20
C PRO A 263 -24.14 4.43 -12.29
N GLN A 264 -24.75 3.26 -12.52
CA GLN A 264 -24.55 2.12 -11.63
C GLN A 264 -23.12 1.54 -11.69
N LYS A 265 -22.52 1.43 -12.88
CA LYS A 265 -21.15 0.90 -13.03
C LYS A 265 -20.38 1.44 -14.22
N ILE A 266 -21.00 1.50 -15.40
CA ILE A 266 -20.40 1.97 -16.65
C ILE A 266 -21.13 3.21 -17.14
N ALA A 267 -20.38 4.23 -17.56
CA ALA A 267 -20.89 5.38 -18.28
C ALA A 267 -20.26 5.44 -19.68
N ARG A 268 -21.12 5.51 -20.71
CA ARG A 268 -20.73 5.68 -22.13
C ARG A 268 -20.48 7.15 -22.51
N ASN A 269 -20.35 8.03 -21.52
CA ASN A 269 -20.13 9.47 -21.72
C ASN A 269 -19.23 10.01 -20.60
N LYS A 270 -18.15 10.70 -20.98
CA LYS A 270 -17.14 11.30 -20.11
C LYS A 270 -17.68 12.36 -19.14
N ARG A 271 -18.83 12.99 -19.45
CA ARG A 271 -19.46 14.06 -18.65
C ARG A 271 -20.76 13.60 -17.98
N ARG A 272 -20.87 12.31 -17.64
CA ARG A 272 -22.09 11.79 -17.02
C ARG A 272 -22.28 12.36 -15.61
N LYS A 273 -23.51 12.78 -15.31
CA LYS A 273 -23.96 13.15 -13.96
C LYS A 273 -23.82 11.95 -13.02
N ILE A 274 -23.25 12.18 -11.84
CA ILE A 274 -23.10 11.19 -10.78
C ILE A 274 -24.01 11.58 -9.63
N VAL A 275 -24.88 10.66 -9.21
CA VAL A 275 -25.90 10.91 -8.20
C VAL A 275 -25.78 9.90 -7.07
N TYR A 276 -25.75 10.41 -5.85
CA TYR A 276 -25.77 9.63 -4.62
C TYR A 276 -27.03 9.92 -3.83
N ARG A 277 -27.65 8.88 -3.30
CA ARG A 277 -28.67 8.99 -2.25
C ARG A 277 -27.97 9.04 -0.89
N LEU A 278 -28.36 10.00 -0.06
CA LEU A 278 -27.78 10.23 1.26
C LEU A 278 -28.66 9.67 2.36
N TYR A 279 -28.01 9.20 3.43
CA TYR A 279 -28.62 8.75 4.67
C TYR A 279 -27.80 9.32 5.83
N ASP A 280 -28.46 9.81 6.88
CA ASP A 280 -27.81 10.38 8.07
C ASP A 280 -27.48 9.33 9.15
N GLY A 281 -27.93 8.09 8.96
CA GLY A 281 -27.57 6.93 9.76
C GLY A 281 -28.45 6.65 10.98
N LEU A 282 -29.51 7.42 11.21
CA LEU A 282 -30.43 7.16 12.32
C LEU A 282 -31.70 6.50 11.79
N GLU A 283 -31.95 5.26 12.22
CA GLU A 283 -33.00 4.38 11.70
C GLU A 283 -34.32 4.50 12.49
N GLU A 284 -34.24 4.82 13.78
CA GLU A 284 -35.40 4.86 14.68
C GLU A 284 -35.63 6.30 15.17
N ARG A 285 -36.59 7.01 14.58
CA ARG A 285 -36.98 8.37 15.00
C ARG A 285 -38.49 8.56 15.00
N GLY A 286 -39.00 9.13 16.09
CA GLY A 286 -40.39 9.60 16.22
C GLY A 286 -40.49 11.13 16.16
N GLY A 287 -41.72 11.64 16.03
CA GLY A 287 -42.01 13.08 16.11
C GLY A 287 -41.86 13.86 14.79
N ARG A 288 -41.96 15.20 14.88
CA ARG A 288 -42.07 16.13 13.72
C ARG A 288 -40.85 16.16 12.79
N THR A 289 -39.72 15.55 13.18
CA THR A 289 -38.47 15.50 12.40
C THR A 289 -38.19 14.13 11.78
N ALA A 290 -39.06 13.13 11.97
CA ALA A 290 -38.83 11.75 11.51
C ALA A 290 -38.57 11.62 10.00
N GLY A 291 -39.07 12.54 9.17
CA GLY A 291 -38.86 12.55 7.72
C GLY A 291 -37.66 13.37 7.22
N LYS A 292 -36.97 14.14 8.09
CA LYS A 292 -35.89 15.06 7.71
C LYS A 292 -34.52 14.45 8.00
N LEU A 293 -33.63 14.49 7.02
CA LEU A 293 -32.24 14.06 7.19
C LEU A 293 -31.44 15.11 8.00
N LEU A 294 -30.77 14.65 9.06
CA LEU A 294 -29.94 15.47 9.93
C LEU A 294 -28.49 15.46 9.44
N ILE A 295 -28.28 15.90 8.21
CA ILE A 295 -26.94 16.02 7.58
C ILE A 295 -26.44 17.45 7.72
N PHE A 296 -25.17 17.61 8.08
CA PHE A 296 -24.51 18.92 8.03
C PHE A 296 -24.14 19.23 6.57
N ALA A 297 -24.97 19.99 5.86
CA ALA A 297 -24.85 20.19 4.42
C ALA A 297 -23.46 20.66 3.96
N GLN A 298 -22.80 21.53 4.73
CA GLN A 298 -21.47 22.06 4.42
C GLN A 298 -20.34 21.02 4.56
N SER A 299 -20.59 19.87 5.20
CA SER A 299 -19.62 18.77 5.28
C SER A 299 -19.60 17.91 4.02
N VAL A 300 -20.61 18.00 3.15
CA VAL A 300 -20.74 17.08 2.02
C VAL A 300 -19.69 17.41 0.96
N THR A 301 -18.74 16.51 0.78
CA THR A 301 -17.68 16.62 -0.22
C THR A 301 -17.64 15.39 -1.09
N ALA A 302 -17.35 15.57 -2.38
CA ALA A 302 -17.14 14.47 -3.30
C ALA A 302 -15.74 14.56 -3.92
N LEU A 303 -15.16 13.41 -4.20
CA LEU A 303 -13.90 13.28 -4.90
C LEU A 303 -14.06 12.32 -6.08
N ILE A 304 -13.44 12.64 -7.21
CA ILE A 304 -13.19 11.73 -8.32
C ILE A 304 -11.68 11.62 -8.48
N ASP A 305 -11.13 10.42 -8.37
CA ASP A 305 -9.69 10.14 -8.42
C ASP A 305 -8.86 11.02 -7.47
N SER A 306 -9.42 11.27 -6.28
CA SER A 306 -8.84 12.13 -5.24
C SER A 306 -8.90 13.64 -5.51
N MET A 307 -9.47 14.06 -6.64
CA MET A 307 -9.74 15.47 -6.93
C MET A 307 -11.12 15.85 -6.39
N LYS A 308 -11.19 16.91 -5.59
CA LYS A 308 -12.48 17.45 -5.11
C LYS A 308 -13.30 17.96 -6.29
N VAL A 309 -14.59 17.64 -6.30
CA VAL A 309 -15.54 18.12 -7.31
C VAL A 309 -16.70 18.87 -6.66
N PRO A 310 -17.28 19.89 -7.32
CA PRO A 310 -18.43 20.61 -6.79
C PRO A 310 -19.64 19.68 -6.59
N VAL A 311 -20.27 19.77 -5.42
CA VAL A 311 -21.47 18.99 -5.08
C VAL A 311 -22.68 19.91 -5.01
N LYS A 312 -23.76 19.53 -5.69
CA LYS A 312 -25.09 20.11 -5.55
C LYS A 312 -25.97 19.17 -4.73
N LEU A 313 -26.56 19.69 -3.66
CA LEU A 313 -27.49 18.95 -2.80
C LEU A 313 -28.94 19.26 -3.21
N SER A 314 -29.82 18.27 -3.11
CA SER A 314 -31.26 18.52 -3.17
C SER A 314 -31.72 19.30 -1.93
N GLU A 315 -32.82 20.06 -2.04
CA GLU A 315 -33.35 20.89 -0.93
C GLU A 315 -33.65 20.08 0.33
N ASP A 316 -34.08 18.82 0.16
CA ASP A 316 -34.37 17.88 1.24
C ASP A 316 -33.16 17.05 1.71
N LEU A 317 -31.96 17.34 1.16
CA LEU A 317 -30.69 16.66 1.41
C LEU A 317 -30.68 15.15 1.08
N ARG A 318 -31.69 14.63 0.36
CA ARG A 318 -31.72 13.20 -0.02
C ARG A 318 -30.74 12.84 -1.10
N TYR A 319 -30.33 13.80 -1.92
CA TYR A 319 -29.45 13.54 -3.06
C TYR A 319 -28.26 14.49 -3.08
N ALA A 320 -27.09 13.93 -3.36
CA ALA A 320 -25.89 14.66 -3.77
C ALA A 320 -25.62 14.38 -5.24
N VAL A 321 -25.36 15.45 -5.99
CA VAL A 321 -25.14 15.43 -7.43
C VAL A 321 -23.82 16.12 -7.74
N PHE A 322 -22.99 15.49 -8.56
CA PHE A 322 -21.80 16.14 -9.11
C PHE A 322 -21.58 15.75 -10.58
N VAL A 323 -20.94 16.64 -11.32
CA VAL A 323 -20.63 16.48 -12.75
C VAL A 323 -19.14 16.80 -12.94
N PRO A 324 -18.37 15.96 -13.63
CA PRO A 324 -16.97 16.25 -13.90
C PRO A 324 -16.83 17.41 -14.91
N ASP A 325 -16.11 18.46 -14.54
CA ASP A 325 -16.04 19.72 -15.30
C ASP A 325 -15.31 19.59 -16.65
N SER A 326 -14.23 18.80 -16.72
CA SER A 326 -13.43 18.58 -17.93
C SER A 326 -13.84 17.34 -18.73
N GLY A 327 -14.74 16.50 -18.19
CA GLY A 327 -14.91 15.13 -18.64
C GLY A 327 -13.80 14.20 -18.12
N LEU A 328 -14.14 12.93 -17.93
CA LEU A 328 -13.22 11.89 -17.47
C LEU A 328 -12.63 11.11 -18.65
N ASN A 329 -11.39 10.65 -18.54
CA ASN A 329 -10.80 9.75 -19.54
C ASN A 329 -11.53 8.41 -19.57
N ASN A 330 -11.30 7.58 -20.58
CA ASN A 330 -11.78 6.20 -20.51
C ASN A 330 -10.99 5.41 -19.48
N GLY A 331 -11.64 4.49 -18.78
CA GLY A 331 -11.01 3.66 -17.78
C GLY A 331 -11.72 3.62 -16.45
N LEU A 332 -10.98 3.14 -15.45
CA LEU A 332 -11.42 2.97 -14.08
C LEU A 332 -11.22 4.26 -13.30
N HIS A 333 -12.32 4.83 -12.82
CA HIS A 333 -12.33 5.98 -11.92
C HIS A 333 -12.86 5.58 -10.57
N PHE A 334 -12.49 6.35 -9.56
CA PHE A 334 -12.91 6.14 -8.20
C PHE A 334 -13.60 7.36 -7.62
N THR A 335 -14.82 7.16 -7.21
CA THR A 335 -15.63 8.19 -6.55
C THR A 335 -15.67 7.95 -5.06
N ARG A 336 -15.55 9.01 -4.27
CA ARG A 336 -15.74 9.00 -2.82
C ARG A 336 -16.66 10.15 -2.44
N LEU A 337 -17.58 9.91 -1.52
CA LEU A 337 -18.39 10.94 -0.92
C LEU A 337 -18.20 10.92 0.59
N ASN A 338 -17.92 12.08 1.18
CA ASN A 338 -17.82 12.25 2.62
C ASN A 338 -18.96 13.15 3.08
N LEU A 339 -19.56 12.82 4.22
CA LEU A 339 -20.61 13.58 4.84
C LEU A 339 -20.60 13.37 6.35
N GLN A 340 -21.07 14.37 7.08
CA GLN A 340 -21.24 14.36 8.53
C GLN A 340 -22.72 14.56 8.87
N ASN A 341 -23.22 13.84 9.88
CA ASN A 341 -24.53 14.13 10.45
C ASN A 341 -24.44 15.18 11.57
N LEU A 342 -25.58 15.68 12.06
CA LEU A 342 -25.61 16.70 13.13
C LEU A 342 -25.17 16.17 14.51
N TYR A 343 -25.02 14.85 14.67
CA TYR A 343 -24.38 14.22 15.84
C TYR A 343 -22.85 14.19 15.71
N LYS A 344 -22.30 14.86 14.68
CA LYS A 344 -20.88 14.95 14.37
C LYS A 344 -20.24 13.62 14.04
N ASN A 345 -21.00 12.64 13.54
CA ASN A 345 -20.48 11.38 13.03
C ASN A 345 -20.33 11.45 11.51
N HIS A 346 -19.23 10.91 11.01
CA HIS A 346 -18.89 10.81 9.59
C HIS A 346 -19.19 9.41 9.05
N ASN A 347 -19.36 9.33 7.74
CA ASN A 347 -19.54 8.05 7.06
C ASN A 347 -18.23 7.26 7.00
N PHE A 348 -18.35 5.94 6.86
CA PHE A 348 -17.21 5.11 6.53
C PHE A 348 -16.58 5.54 5.19
N PRO A 349 -15.24 5.50 5.07
CA PRO A 349 -14.56 5.83 3.83
C PRO A 349 -14.91 4.80 2.76
N LYS A 350 -15.94 5.09 1.96
CA LYS A 350 -16.37 4.22 0.86
C LYS A 350 -15.80 4.72 -0.45
N ARG A 351 -15.13 3.81 -1.17
CA ARG A 351 -14.65 4.06 -2.53
C ARG A 351 -15.55 3.30 -3.49
N ASP A 352 -16.30 4.01 -4.30
CA ASP A 352 -17.14 3.43 -5.34
C ASP A 352 -16.42 3.50 -6.68
N THR A 353 -16.52 2.44 -7.48
CA THR A 353 -15.84 2.31 -8.76
C THR A 353 -16.74 2.76 -9.90
N LEU A 354 -16.24 3.60 -10.80
CA LEU A 354 -16.94 4.09 -12.00
C LEU A 354 -16.10 3.77 -13.23
N ILE A 355 -16.67 3.10 -14.23
CA ILE A 355 -15.99 2.86 -15.50
C ILE A 355 -16.50 3.87 -16.52
N ILE A 356 -15.60 4.60 -17.15
CA ILE A 356 -15.89 5.44 -18.31
C ILE A 356 -15.46 4.66 -19.54
N ALA A 357 -16.41 4.40 -20.44
CA ALA A 357 -16.19 3.61 -21.64
C ALA A 357 -16.90 4.26 -22.82
N SER A 358 -16.45 5.46 -23.20
CA SER A 358 -16.93 6.13 -24.40
C SER A 358 -16.84 5.18 -25.61
N PRO A 359 -17.86 5.15 -26.48
CA PRO A 359 -17.88 4.21 -27.57
C PRO A 359 -16.73 4.43 -28.56
N THR A 360 -16.29 3.36 -29.21
CA THR A 360 -15.32 3.40 -30.30
C THR A 360 -15.78 4.31 -31.44
N ASP A 361 -14.85 5.08 -31.99
CA ASP A 361 -15.04 5.96 -33.14
C ASP A 361 -14.06 5.67 -34.29
N SER A 362 -12.85 5.19 -33.97
CA SER A 362 -11.85 4.84 -34.99
C SER A 362 -10.96 3.67 -34.58
N ILE A 363 -10.45 2.95 -35.58
CA ILE A 363 -9.49 1.86 -35.46
C ILE A 363 -8.33 2.16 -36.41
N TYR A 364 -7.09 2.15 -35.91
CA TYR A 364 -5.88 2.32 -36.72
C TYR A 364 -5.07 1.04 -36.73
N PHE A 365 -4.57 0.69 -37.92
CA PHE A 365 -3.74 -0.49 -38.15
C PHE A 365 -2.29 -0.07 -38.41
N GLN A 366 -1.36 -0.63 -37.65
CA GLN A 366 0.08 -0.48 -37.85
C GLN A 366 0.70 -1.84 -38.15
N MET A 367 1.42 -1.93 -39.28
CA MET A 367 2.12 -3.13 -39.73
C MET A 367 3.42 -2.77 -40.43
N ILE A 368 4.32 -3.75 -40.55
CA ILE A 368 5.61 -3.57 -41.21
C ILE A 368 5.48 -3.66 -42.75
N SER A 369 4.54 -4.48 -43.25
CA SER A 369 4.31 -4.67 -44.68
C SER A 369 2.82 -4.83 -44.98
N LYS A 370 2.36 -4.30 -46.12
CA LYS A 370 1.02 -4.59 -46.68
C LYS A 370 1.02 -5.81 -47.62
N LYS A 371 2.16 -6.50 -47.72
CA LYS A 371 2.36 -7.68 -48.56
C LYS A 371 2.91 -8.83 -47.72
N LEU A 372 2.44 -10.05 -47.94
CA LEU A 372 2.99 -11.29 -47.39
C LEU A 372 3.00 -12.38 -48.47
N PRO A 373 3.94 -13.34 -48.43
CA PRO A 373 3.96 -14.44 -49.38
C PRO A 373 2.90 -15.49 -49.09
N ALA A 374 2.44 -16.16 -50.15
CA ALA A 374 1.49 -17.26 -50.12
C ALA A 374 2.15 -18.59 -49.69
N ASP A 375 2.58 -18.70 -48.44
CA ASP A 375 3.40 -19.85 -47.99
C ASP A 375 3.02 -20.50 -46.66
N THR A 376 1.94 -20.05 -46.00
CA THR A 376 1.48 -20.54 -44.68
C THR A 376 2.45 -20.37 -43.51
N GLN A 377 3.68 -19.91 -43.77
CA GLN A 377 4.75 -19.74 -42.77
C GLN A 377 4.92 -18.28 -42.36
N ALA A 378 4.64 -17.33 -43.25
CA ALA A 378 4.74 -15.92 -42.95
C ALA A 378 3.70 -15.50 -41.88
N VAL A 379 4.19 -15.10 -40.70
CA VAL A 379 3.39 -14.54 -39.61
C VAL A 379 3.82 -13.11 -39.37
N MET A 380 2.90 -12.15 -39.43
CA MET A 380 3.18 -10.73 -39.26
C MET A 380 2.39 -10.13 -38.09
N PRO A 381 3.04 -9.32 -37.22
CA PRO A 381 2.33 -8.54 -36.22
C PRO A 381 1.55 -7.38 -36.88
N VAL A 382 0.31 -7.19 -36.43
CA VAL A 382 -0.54 -6.05 -36.76
C VAL A 382 -0.98 -5.42 -35.45
N THR A 383 -0.51 -4.21 -35.18
CA THR A 383 -0.91 -3.46 -33.99
C THR A 383 -2.16 -2.64 -34.30
N LEU A 384 -3.19 -2.86 -33.49
CA LEU A 384 -4.45 -2.11 -33.50
C LEU A 384 -4.38 -1.02 -32.44
N SER A 385 -4.77 0.20 -32.80
CA SER A 385 -5.02 1.30 -31.85
C SER A 385 -6.45 1.79 -32.01
N ILE A 386 -7.23 1.75 -30.95
CA ILE A 386 -8.68 1.99 -30.97
C ILE A 386 -8.99 3.23 -30.12
N PHE A 387 -9.66 4.21 -30.71
CA PHE A 387 -9.95 5.49 -30.08
C PHE A 387 -11.44 5.80 -30.05
N ASP A 388 -11.85 6.62 -29.09
CA ASP A 388 -13.16 7.25 -29.06
C ASP A 388 -13.17 8.56 -29.88
N LYS A 389 -14.35 9.18 -29.96
CA LYS A 389 -14.58 10.40 -30.75
C LYS A 389 -13.76 11.62 -30.33
N ASP A 390 -13.20 11.62 -29.11
CA ASP A 390 -12.37 12.71 -28.62
C ASP A 390 -10.88 12.43 -28.89
N GLY A 391 -10.55 11.33 -29.58
CA GLY A 391 -9.18 10.89 -29.87
C GLY A 391 -8.48 10.20 -28.70
N GLU A 392 -9.22 9.86 -27.63
CA GLU A 392 -8.66 9.14 -26.47
C GLU A 392 -8.75 7.64 -26.67
N PRO A 393 -7.78 6.85 -26.16
CA PRO A 393 -7.88 5.41 -26.22
C PRO A 393 -9.16 4.89 -25.56
N VAL A 394 -9.80 3.89 -26.17
CA VAL A 394 -10.99 3.26 -25.58
C VAL A 394 -10.66 2.53 -24.28
N TRP A 395 -11.68 2.26 -23.47
CA TRP A 395 -11.51 1.47 -22.24
C TRP A 395 -10.96 0.08 -22.57
N ASP A 396 -9.99 -0.41 -21.80
CA ASP A 396 -9.35 -1.71 -22.04
C ASP A 396 -10.31 -2.92 -21.94
N GLY A 397 -11.48 -2.75 -21.31
CA GLY A 397 -12.56 -3.74 -21.31
C GLY A 397 -13.47 -3.69 -22.55
N THR A 398 -13.16 -2.86 -23.55
CA THR A 398 -13.92 -2.78 -24.81
C THR A 398 -13.84 -4.10 -25.55
N ARG A 399 -14.99 -4.63 -25.98
CA ARG A 399 -15.05 -5.90 -26.71
C ARG A 399 -14.54 -5.70 -28.13
N VAL A 400 -13.53 -6.48 -28.51
CA VAL A 400 -12.95 -6.50 -29.85
C VAL A 400 -13.18 -7.88 -30.46
N LYS A 401 -13.72 -7.91 -31.68
CA LYS A 401 -13.90 -9.13 -32.48
C LYS A 401 -13.10 -8.97 -33.77
N ILE A 402 -12.37 -10.02 -34.15
CA ILE A 402 -11.56 -10.05 -35.37
C ILE A 402 -12.01 -11.22 -36.23
N THR A 403 -12.13 -10.97 -37.52
CA THR A 403 -12.45 -11.98 -38.53
C THR A 403 -11.54 -11.78 -39.74
N VAL A 404 -11.05 -12.87 -40.30
CA VAL A 404 -10.26 -12.90 -41.53
C VAL A 404 -10.95 -13.78 -42.56
N ASP A 405 -10.95 -13.35 -43.82
CA ASP A 405 -11.51 -14.11 -44.95
C ASP A 405 -10.53 -15.14 -45.51
N GLN A 406 -9.23 -14.84 -45.47
CA GLN A 406 -8.13 -15.73 -45.84
C GLN A 406 -7.04 -15.68 -44.77
N GLY A 407 -6.33 -16.79 -44.57
CA GLY A 407 -5.30 -16.93 -43.54
C GLY A 407 -5.89 -17.14 -42.15
N THR A 408 -5.08 -16.93 -41.09
CA THR A 408 -5.49 -17.17 -39.70
C THR A 408 -4.86 -16.16 -38.73
N ILE A 409 -5.52 -15.89 -37.60
CA ILE A 409 -4.96 -15.09 -36.49
C ILE A 409 -4.50 -16.05 -35.38
N LEU A 410 -3.27 -15.88 -34.88
CA LEU A 410 -2.67 -16.79 -33.88
C LEU A 410 -2.95 -16.39 -32.42
N ALA A 411 -4.09 -15.75 -32.13
CA ALA A 411 -4.41 -15.26 -30.78
C ALA A 411 -5.62 -15.96 -30.18
N ASP A 412 -5.47 -16.48 -28.95
CA ASP A 412 -6.55 -17.13 -28.20
C ASP A 412 -7.50 -16.12 -27.52
N SER A 413 -7.03 -14.89 -27.26
CA SER A 413 -7.81 -13.80 -26.68
C SER A 413 -7.21 -12.44 -27.03
N ILE A 414 -8.07 -11.41 -27.13
CA ILE A 414 -7.66 -10.04 -27.44
C ILE A 414 -7.81 -9.21 -26.18
N HIS A 415 -6.68 -8.73 -25.66
CA HIS A 415 -6.64 -7.80 -24.54
C HIS A 415 -6.12 -6.45 -25.02
N LEU A 416 -6.86 -5.40 -24.69
CA LEU A 416 -6.44 -4.02 -24.92
C LEU A 416 -5.60 -3.54 -23.73
N ASN A 417 -4.61 -2.72 -24.04
CA ASN A 417 -3.84 -1.96 -23.07
C ASN A 417 -3.71 -0.53 -23.59
N GLN A 418 -4.33 0.42 -22.89
CA GLN A 418 -4.50 1.80 -23.36
C GLN A 418 -5.07 1.83 -24.78
N GLY A 419 -6.15 1.08 -25.01
CA GLY A 419 -6.83 0.98 -26.30
C GLY A 419 -5.99 0.34 -27.42
N LYS A 420 -4.86 -0.30 -27.11
CA LYS A 420 -3.97 -0.95 -28.09
C LYS A 420 -3.86 -2.45 -27.89
N THR A 421 -3.69 -3.18 -28.97
CA THR A 421 -3.39 -4.62 -28.94
C THR A 421 -2.63 -5.02 -30.21
N THR A 422 -1.89 -6.13 -30.17
CA THR A 422 -1.19 -6.66 -31.34
C THR A 422 -1.73 -8.05 -31.65
N ILE A 423 -2.10 -8.27 -32.91
CA ILE A 423 -2.52 -9.56 -33.43
C ILE A 423 -1.47 -10.11 -34.39
N TYR A 424 -1.42 -11.43 -34.52
CA TYR A 424 -0.44 -12.12 -35.36
C TYR A 424 -1.15 -12.80 -36.52
N TYR A 425 -1.05 -12.20 -37.70
CA TYR A 425 -1.69 -12.71 -38.91
C TYR A 425 -0.76 -13.66 -39.66
N ARG A 426 -1.21 -14.90 -39.87
CA ARG A 426 -0.55 -15.92 -40.68
C ARG A 426 -1.14 -15.93 -42.08
N ALA A 427 -0.28 -15.77 -43.08
CA ALA A 427 -0.67 -15.75 -44.48
C ALA A 427 -1.25 -17.10 -44.95
N PRO A 428 -2.19 -17.11 -45.90
CA PRO A 428 -2.72 -18.34 -46.51
C PRO A 428 -1.74 -18.97 -47.48
N GLN A 429 -2.15 -20.10 -48.07
CA GLN A 429 -1.40 -20.79 -49.13
C GLN A 429 -1.57 -20.14 -50.51
N ASP A 430 -2.73 -19.52 -50.76
CA ASP A 430 -3.09 -18.99 -52.08
C ASP A 430 -2.79 -17.49 -52.18
N THR A 431 -2.47 -17.05 -53.40
CA THR A 431 -2.28 -15.63 -53.71
C THR A 431 -3.62 -14.89 -53.77
N GLY A 432 -3.61 -13.59 -53.50
CA GLY A 432 -4.81 -12.77 -53.58
C GLY A 432 -4.79 -11.62 -52.60
N THR A 433 -5.96 -11.30 -52.06
CA THR A 433 -6.14 -10.22 -51.09
C THR A 433 -6.87 -10.77 -49.88
N ALA A 434 -6.25 -10.63 -48.71
CA ALA A 434 -6.86 -10.96 -47.43
C ALA A 434 -7.35 -9.69 -46.72
N HIS A 435 -8.50 -9.77 -46.07
CA HIS A 435 -9.10 -8.70 -45.28
C HIS A 435 -9.17 -9.10 -43.82
N ILE A 436 -8.44 -8.36 -42.98
CA ILE A 436 -8.57 -8.45 -41.52
C ILE A 436 -9.62 -7.44 -41.08
N LYS A 437 -10.83 -7.92 -40.79
CA LYS A 437 -11.93 -7.11 -40.29
C LYS A 437 -11.93 -7.09 -38.77
N VAL A 438 -11.93 -5.89 -38.18
CA VAL A 438 -11.93 -5.65 -36.74
C VAL A 438 -13.20 -4.89 -36.38
N GLN A 439 -13.95 -5.41 -35.42
CA GLN A 439 -15.10 -4.76 -34.82
C GLN A 439 -14.81 -4.46 -33.35
N ALA A 440 -14.96 -3.20 -32.93
CA ALA A 440 -14.85 -2.77 -31.55
C ALA A 440 -16.11 -2.00 -31.13
N ASP A 441 -16.79 -2.48 -30.09
CA ASP A 441 -18.18 -2.11 -29.80
C ASP A 441 -19.09 -2.26 -31.05
N TRP A 442 -19.48 -1.14 -31.67
CA TRP A 442 -20.30 -1.08 -32.89
C TRP A 442 -19.50 -0.63 -34.12
N TYR A 443 -18.31 -0.03 -33.93
CA TYR A 443 -17.48 0.44 -35.02
C TYR A 443 -16.74 -0.73 -35.66
N THR A 444 -16.60 -0.70 -36.98
CA THR A 444 -15.94 -1.75 -37.75
C THR A 444 -15.04 -1.13 -38.80
N ASP A 445 -13.82 -1.65 -38.91
CA ASP A 445 -12.88 -1.30 -39.97
C ASP A 445 -12.16 -2.55 -40.47
N SER A 446 -11.50 -2.46 -41.62
CA SER A 446 -10.81 -3.58 -42.24
C SER A 446 -9.46 -3.18 -42.82
N LEU A 447 -8.46 -4.02 -42.58
CA LEU A 447 -7.16 -3.94 -43.18
C LEU A 447 -7.05 -4.90 -44.36
N GLN A 448 -6.62 -4.39 -45.51
CA GLN A 448 -6.26 -5.18 -46.67
C GLN A 448 -4.77 -5.58 -46.65
N ILE A 449 -4.48 -6.87 -46.86
CA ILE A 449 -3.13 -7.43 -47.04
C ILE A 449 -3.07 -8.16 -48.38
N ASN A 450 -2.08 -7.82 -49.20
CA ASN A 450 -1.87 -8.46 -50.49
C ASN A 450 -1.01 -9.72 -50.32
N ILE A 451 -1.53 -10.87 -50.71
CA ILE A 451 -0.84 -12.15 -50.65
C ILE A 451 -0.18 -12.41 -52.01
N VAL A 452 1.15 -12.33 -52.04
CA VAL A 452 1.95 -12.39 -53.28
C VAL A 452 2.50 -13.81 -53.55
N PRO A 453 2.81 -14.15 -54.81
CA PRO A 453 3.47 -15.42 -55.13
C PRO A 453 4.77 -15.61 -54.34
N ARG A 454 5.08 -16.88 -54.03
CA ARG A 454 6.36 -17.29 -53.44
C ARG A 454 7.54 -16.79 -54.28
N GLY A 455 8.64 -16.42 -53.63
CA GLY A 455 9.82 -15.86 -54.30
C GLY A 455 9.80 -14.34 -54.52
N GLN A 456 8.64 -13.68 -54.50
CA GLN A 456 8.60 -12.20 -54.58
C GLN A 456 8.89 -11.53 -53.22
N LEU A 457 8.60 -12.24 -52.14
CA LEU A 457 8.72 -11.80 -50.75
C LEU A 457 8.95 -13.03 -49.86
N TRP A 458 9.73 -12.87 -48.80
CA TRP A 458 9.90 -13.88 -47.75
C TRP A 458 10.10 -13.18 -46.40
N VAL A 459 9.77 -13.89 -45.33
CA VAL A 459 9.83 -13.39 -43.96
C VAL A 459 10.52 -14.42 -43.09
N LEU A 460 11.30 -13.93 -42.13
CA LEU A 460 11.71 -14.71 -40.97
C LEU A 460 10.94 -14.18 -39.76
N SER A 461 10.14 -15.04 -39.14
CA SER A 461 9.32 -14.70 -37.98
C SER A 461 9.34 -15.84 -36.96
N GLY A 462 8.87 -15.58 -35.75
CA GLY A 462 8.86 -16.59 -34.72
C GLY A 462 8.34 -16.08 -33.39
N GLN A 463 8.24 -16.98 -32.43
CA GLN A 463 7.87 -16.68 -31.06
C GLN A 463 8.94 -17.20 -30.10
N VAL A 464 9.34 -16.37 -29.16
CA VAL A 464 10.30 -16.70 -28.11
C VAL A 464 9.58 -16.90 -26.79
N VAL A 465 9.75 -18.07 -26.18
CA VAL A 465 9.07 -18.48 -24.94
C VAL A 465 10.06 -18.98 -23.90
N ASN A 466 9.65 -18.95 -22.64
CA ASN A 466 10.36 -19.56 -21.53
C ASN A 466 10.20 -21.08 -21.61
N ASP A 467 11.31 -21.81 -21.63
CA ASP A 467 11.31 -23.27 -21.79
C ASP A 467 10.63 -24.02 -20.63
N SER A 468 10.63 -23.43 -19.43
CA SER A 468 10.05 -24.06 -18.23
C SER A 468 8.55 -23.79 -18.07
N THR A 469 8.05 -22.65 -18.56
CA THR A 469 6.65 -22.23 -18.33
C THR A 469 5.82 -22.11 -19.61
N GLY A 470 6.45 -22.08 -20.78
CA GLY A 470 5.80 -21.75 -22.06
C GLY A 470 5.40 -20.28 -22.19
N ALA A 471 5.66 -19.44 -21.18
CA ALA A 471 5.27 -18.04 -21.21
C ALA A 471 6.09 -17.24 -22.23
N PRO A 472 5.49 -16.26 -22.94
CA PRO A 472 6.23 -15.43 -23.88
C PRO A 472 7.28 -14.56 -23.20
N ILE A 473 8.39 -14.29 -23.89
CA ILE A 473 9.48 -13.45 -23.38
C ILE A 473 9.53 -12.13 -24.15
N ASN A 474 9.27 -11.02 -23.46
CA ASN A 474 9.31 -9.67 -24.03
C ASN A 474 10.74 -9.16 -24.24
N GLY A 475 10.95 -8.38 -25.31
CA GLY A 475 12.17 -7.60 -25.53
C GLY A 475 13.41 -8.42 -25.86
N VAL A 476 13.24 -9.69 -26.24
CA VAL A 476 14.36 -10.56 -26.65
C VAL A 476 15.02 -9.95 -27.88
N SER A 477 16.34 -9.87 -27.89
CA SER A 477 17.09 -9.34 -29.02
C SER A 477 17.47 -10.46 -29.99
N ILE A 478 17.16 -10.27 -31.28
CA ILE A 478 17.43 -11.21 -32.37
C ILE A 478 18.54 -10.63 -33.24
N PHE A 479 19.67 -11.34 -33.31
CA PHE A 479 20.82 -10.99 -34.13
C PHE A 479 20.97 -11.98 -35.28
N LEU A 480 21.37 -11.49 -36.45
CA LEU A 480 21.76 -12.27 -37.61
C LEU A 480 23.20 -11.87 -37.97
N ASP A 481 24.13 -12.83 -37.95
CA ASP A 481 25.57 -12.59 -38.15
C ASP A 481 26.08 -11.40 -37.33
N ASP A 482 25.82 -11.44 -36.02
CA ASP A 482 26.17 -10.42 -35.02
C ASP A 482 25.51 -9.03 -35.20
N SER A 483 24.72 -8.82 -36.24
CA SER A 483 23.95 -7.59 -36.44
C SER A 483 22.58 -7.70 -35.79
N LEU A 484 22.26 -6.76 -34.88
CA LEU A 484 20.93 -6.67 -34.27
C LEU A 484 19.89 -6.33 -35.35
N LEU A 485 18.94 -7.24 -35.59
CA LEU A 485 17.89 -7.01 -36.58
C LEU A 485 16.60 -6.47 -35.95
N THR A 486 16.17 -7.06 -34.84
CA THR A 486 14.90 -6.71 -34.21
C THR A 486 14.83 -7.18 -32.76
N GLN A 487 13.76 -6.79 -32.07
CA GLN A 487 13.41 -7.30 -30.76
C GLN A 487 12.03 -7.95 -30.78
N ALA A 488 11.86 -9.00 -29.99
CA ALA A 488 10.57 -9.62 -29.76
C ALA A 488 9.65 -8.66 -29.00
N ASP A 489 8.38 -8.64 -29.36
CA ASP A 489 7.36 -7.84 -28.69
C ASP A 489 6.91 -8.45 -27.34
N VAL A 490 5.91 -7.84 -26.71
CA VAL A 490 5.40 -8.25 -25.40
C VAL A 490 4.86 -9.68 -25.36
N ASN A 491 4.47 -10.26 -26.49
CA ASN A 491 4.02 -11.65 -26.61
C ASN A 491 5.11 -12.58 -27.17
N GLY A 492 6.36 -12.10 -27.19
CA GLY A 492 7.53 -12.87 -27.61
C GLY A 492 7.67 -13.02 -29.12
N TYR A 493 6.83 -12.36 -29.93
CA TYR A 493 6.91 -12.49 -31.38
C TYR A 493 7.92 -11.53 -31.98
N PHE A 494 8.64 -11.99 -33.00
CA PHE A 494 9.51 -11.14 -33.82
C PHE A 494 9.21 -11.31 -35.30
N PHE A 495 9.56 -10.30 -36.09
CA PHE A 495 9.33 -10.25 -37.53
C PHE A 495 10.49 -9.56 -38.23
N ILE A 496 11.00 -10.19 -39.29
CA ILE A 496 12.07 -9.68 -40.14
C ILE A 496 11.61 -9.84 -41.59
N LEU A 497 11.49 -8.71 -42.30
CA LEU A 497 11.09 -8.66 -43.70
C LEU A 497 12.32 -8.82 -44.60
N LYS A 498 12.27 -9.74 -45.58
CA LYS A 498 13.33 -9.95 -46.58
C LYS A 498 14.75 -9.99 -45.98
N PRO A 499 15.02 -10.86 -44.98
CA PRO A 499 16.39 -11.06 -44.54
C PRO A 499 17.26 -11.56 -45.70
N THR A 500 18.56 -11.28 -45.67
CA THR A 500 19.50 -11.71 -46.72
C THR A 500 19.43 -13.23 -46.92
N PRO A 501 19.35 -13.73 -48.17
CA PRO A 501 19.44 -15.16 -48.44
C PRO A 501 20.82 -15.76 -48.14
N GLY A 502 20.85 -17.00 -47.66
CA GLY A 502 22.09 -17.71 -47.37
C GLY A 502 22.03 -18.50 -46.07
N ILE A 503 23.18 -19.05 -45.69
CA ILE A 503 23.41 -19.65 -44.37
C ILE A 503 23.83 -18.54 -43.42
N HIS A 504 23.12 -18.40 -42.30
CA HIS A 504 23.36 -17.35 -41.32
C HIS A 504 23.39 -17.93 -39.90
N GLN A 505 24.09 -17.24 -39.00
CA GLN A 505 24.03 -17.53 -37.57
C GLN A 505 23.00 -16.63 -36.90
N ILE A 506 22.00 -17.24 -36.25
CA ILE A 506 21.04 -16.52 -35.41
C ILE A 506 21.45 -16.62 -33.95
N LYS A 507 21.65 -15.46 -33.33
CA LYS A 507 21.83 -15.35 -31.88
C LYS A 507 20.61 -14.69 -31.25
N ILE A 508 20.04 -15.35 -30.25
CA ILE A 508 18.87 -14.88 -29.50
C ILE A 508 19.30 -14.72 -28.05
N GLN A 509 19.15 -13.51 -27.51
CA GLN A 509 19.59 -13.21 -26.16
C GLN A 509 18.69 -12.19 -25.46
N THR A 510 18.53 -12.38 -24.17
CA THR A 510 17.96 -11.41 -23.25
C THR A 510 18.48 -11.70 -21.84
N LEU A 511 18.36 -10.73 -20.94
CA LEU A 511 18.79 -10.89 -19.55
C LEU A 511 17.89 -11.86 -18.80
N GLY A 512 18.47 -12.63 -17.87
CA GLY A 512 17.74 -13.66 -17.13
C GLY A 512 17.63 -15.00 -17.84
N TYR A 513 18.13 -15.12 -19.07
CA TYR A 513 18.04 -16.33 -19.88
C TYR A 513 19.40 -16.69 -20.50
N THR A 514 19.60 -17.98 -20.76
CA THR A 514 20.76 -18.46 -21.50
C THR A 514 20.58 -18.14 -22.97
N SER A 515 21.58 -17.48 -23.58
CA SER A 515 21.53 -17.14 -25.00
C SER A 515 21.54 -18.39 -25.86
N LYS A 516 20.80 -18.37 -26.97
CA LYS A 516 20.75 -19.46 -27.94
C LYS A 516 21.39 -19.03 -29.25
N LEU A 517 22.28 -19.85 -29.78
CA LEU A 517 22.95 -19.66 -31.06
C LEU A 517 22.68 -20.88 -31.93
N PHE A 518 22.24 -20.68 -33.17
CA PHE A 518 22.03 -21.76 -34.13
C PHE A 518 22.10 -21.25 -35.56
N GLU A 519 22.39 -22.17 -36.48
CA GLU A 519 22.42 -21.89 -37.92
C GLU A 519 21.01 -21.91 -38.52
N ILE A 520 20.77 -21.00 -39.47
CA ILE A 520 19.54 -20.97 -40.26
C ILE A 520 19.87 -20.80 -41.74
N GLN A 521 19.20 -21.60 -42.58
CA GLN A 521 19.17 -21.39 -44.03
C GLN A 521 18.01 -20.47 -44.37
N ILE A 522 18.28 -19.28 -44.92
CA ILE A 522 17.26 -18.37 -45.44
C ILE A 522 17.12 -18.59 -46.95
N ASP A 523 15.93 -19.01 -47.37
CA ASP A 523 15.56 -19.23 -48.76
C ASP A 523 14.60 -18.10 -49.23
N PRO A 524 14.90 -17.39 -50.33
CA PRO A 524 14.02 -16.34 -50.84
C PRO A 524 12.67 -16.87 -51.35
N LEU A 525 12.53 -18.18 -51.58
CA LEU A 525 11.29 -18.81 -52.04
C LEU A 525 10.33 -19.16 -50.90
N HIS A 526 10.81 -19.23 -49.64
CA HIS A 526 10.03 -19.73 -48.50
C HIS A 526 10.24 -18.91 -47.23
N SER A 527 9.16 -18.42 -46.62
CA SER A 527 9.24 -17.84 -45.27
C SER A 527 9.47 -18.91 -44.21
N LEU A 528 9.99 -18.47 -43.07
CA LEU A 528 10.26 -19.32 -41.92
C LEU A 528 9.52 -18.80 -40.70
N PHE A 529 8.81 -19.70 -40.02
CA PHE A 529 8.33 -19.50 -38.67
C PHE A 529 9.11 -20.40 -37.71
N ARG A 530 9.62 -19.83 -36.61
CA ARG A 530 10.39 -20.57 -35.60
C ARG A 530 9.90 -20.30 -34.19
N ASN A 531 9.50 -21.36 -33.49
CA ASN A 531 9.30 -21.31 -32.06
C ASN A 531 10.65 -21.56 -31.38
N ILE A 532 11.05 -20.63 -30.51
CA ILE A 532 12.32 -20.66 -29.80
C ILE A 532 12.05 -20.67 -28.30
N SER A 533 12.45 -21.74 -27.62
CA SER A 533 12.49 -21.76 -26.16
C SER A 533 13.86 -21.29 -25.65
N LEU A 534 13.85 -20.41 -24.65
CA LEU A 534 15.03 -20.02 -23.88
C LEU A 534 14.94 -20.57 -22.45
N GLN A 535 16.04 -21.14 -21.98
CA GLN A 535 16.14 -21.62 -20.60
C GLN A 535 16.42 -20.43 -19.67
N PRO A 536 15.63 -20.22 -18.61
CA PRO A 536 15.90 -19.19 -17.63
C PRO A 536 17.17 -19.55 -16.83
N ASN A 537 18.04 -18.56 -16.61
CA ASN A 537 19.24 -18.72 -15.81
C ASN A 537 18.84 -19.14 -14.38
N LEU A 538 19.58 -20.10 -13.81
CA LEU A 538 19.30 -20.67 -12.48
C LEU A 538 17.85 -21.18 -12.31
N GLY A 539 17.22 -21.65 -13.40
CA GLY A 539 15.83 -22.13 -13.38
C GLY A 539 14.80 -21.03 -13.10
N GLY A 540 15.16 -19.76 -13.28
CA GLY A 540 14.26 -18.61 -13.08
C GLY A 540 14.00 -18.25 -11.61
N ILE A 541 14.79 -18.81 -10.67
CA ILE A 541 14.59 -18.64 -9.23
C ILE A 541 14.54 -17.17 -8.78
N LEU A 542 15.26 -16.29 -9.47
CA LEU A 542 15.34 -14.88 -9.15
C LEU A 542 14.51 -13.98 -10.08
N HIS A 543 13.72 -14.53 -11.01
CA HIS A 543 12.96 -13.73 -11.98
C HIS A 543 11.95 -12.80 -11.29
N GLY A 544 12.01 -11.51 -11.62
CA GLY A 544 11.09 -10.50 -11.08
C GLY A 544 11.39 -10.06 -9.63
N GLU A 545 12.36 -10.68 -8.96
CA GLU A 545 12.72 -10.33 -7.59
C GLU A 545 13.41 -8.97 -7.54
N THR A 546 12.84 -8.02 -6.78
CA THR A 546 13.44 -6.70 -6.60
C THR A 546 14.47 -6.74 -5.47
N ILE A 547 15.72 -6.39 -5.77
CA ILE A 547 16.84 -6.43 -4.81
C ILE A 547 17.55 -5.09 -4.82
N ILE A 548 17.38 -4.33 -3.75
CA ILE A 548 17.95 -3.01 -3.56
C ILE A 548 19.35 -3.17 -2.99
N ILE A 549 20.33 -2.61 -3.68
CA ILE A 549 21.74 -2.64 -3.33
C ILE A 549 22.13 -1.21 -2.98
N ASP A 550 22.54 -1.00 -1.74
CA ASP A 550 22.93 0.30 -1.22
C ASP A 550 24.40 0.27 -0.79
N PRO A 551 25.34 0.65 -1.67
CA PRO A 551 26.74 0.75 -1.27
C PRO A 551 26.89 1.88 -0.25
N ASP A 552 27.61 1.63 0.85
CA ASP A 552 27.89 2.63 1.86
C ASP A 552 28.93 3.62 1.34
N ILE A 553 28.47 4.85 1.06
CA ILE A 553 29.29 5.92 0.46
C ILE A 553 29.66 6.99 1.51
N ASP A 554 29.06 6.95 2.70
CA ASP A 554 29.07 8.07 3.65
C ASP A 554 30.43 8.30 4.35
N THR A 555 31.38 7.36 4.24
CA THR A 555 32.64 7.39 4.99
C THR A 555 33.90 7.66 4.16
N LEU A 556 33.81 7.82 2.82
CA LEU A 556 34.97 7.88 1.94
C LEU A 556 35.03 9.17 1.09
N ASN A 557 36.25 9.68 0.88
CA ASN A 557 36.51 10.84 0.03
C ASN A 557 36.09 10.52 -1.43
N THR A 558 35.21 11.35 -2.00
CA THR A 558 34.48 11.09 -3.26
C THR A 558 35.39 10.87 -4.47
N GLN A 559 36.63 11.38 -4.45
CA GLN A 559 37.60 11.26 -5.55
C GLN A 559 38.14 9.84 -5.79
N HIS A 560 38.00 8.90 -4.83
CA HIS A 560 38.50 7.52 -4.97
C HIS A 560 37.40 6.44 -4.96
N PHE A 561 36.12 6.82 -4.85
CA PHE A 561 35.03 5.87 -4.57
C PHE A 561 34.70 4.93 -5.74
N LYS A 562 34.87 5.38 -7.00
CA LYS A 562 34.64 4.54 -8.20
C LYS A 562 35.49 3.27 -8.24
N ASN A 563 36.61 3.26 -7.53
CA ASN A 563 37.51 2.10 -7.44
C ASN A 563 37.47 1.43 -6.05
N SER A 564 36.52 1.81 -5.20
CA SER A 564 36.42 1.26 -3.85
C SER A 564 35.95 -0.21 -3.85
N PRO A 565 36.49 -1.05 -2.95
CA PRO A 565 35.98 -2.38 -2.58
C PRO A 565 34.46 -2.49 -2.51
N THR A 566 33.83 -1.54 -1.81
CA THR A 566 32.39 -1.46 -1.64
C THR A 566 31.66 -1.31 -2.98
N TRP A 567 32.11 -0.37 -3.82
CA TRP A 567 31.43 -0.06 -5.07
C TRP A 567 31.55 -1.18 -6.10
N LEU A 568 32.75 -1.74 -6.37
CA LEU A 568 32.83 -2.78 -7.41
C LEU A 568 32.13 -4.07 -6.95
N LEU A 569 32.11 -4.39 -5.65
CA LEU A 569 31.32 -5.52 -5.15
C LEU A 569 29.83 -5.30 -5.36
N ALA A 570 29.30 -4.12 -4.99
CA ALA A 570 27.90 -3.76 -5.21
C ALA A 570 27.53 -3.78 -6.69
N ARG A 571 28.41 -3.27 -7.56
CA ARG A 571 28.22 -3.26 -9.00
C ARG A 571 28.23 -4.67 -9.59
N ALA A 572 29.20 -5.50 -9.20
CA ALA A 572 29.27 -6.87 -9.69
C ALA A 572 28.07 -7.71 -9.23
N LEU A 573 27.58 -7.49 -8.00
CA LEU A 573 26.32 -8.10 -7.52
C LEU A 573 25.12 -7.64 -8.33
N PHE A 574 25.01 -6.33 -8.61
CA PHE A 574 23.97 -5.78 -9.47
C PHE A 574 23.95 -6.48 -10.83
N ASP A 575 25.10 -6.57 -11.50
CA ASP A 575 25.19 -7.18 -12.83
C ASP A 575 24.90 -8.70 -12.79
N THR A 576 25.36 -9.41 -11.75
CA THR A 576 25.10 -10.85 -11.56
C THR A 576 23.62 -11.14 -11.29
N LEU A 577 22.98 -10.37 -10.43
CA LEU A 577 21.55 -10.48 -10.15
C LEU A 577 20.70 -10.18 -11.40
N ARG A 578 21.11 -9.18 -12.18
CA ARG A 578 20.46 -8.85 -13.45
C ARG A 578 20.61 -9.96 -14.48
N TRP A 579 21.79 -10.58 -14.57
CA TRP A 579 22.03 -11.76 -15.40
C TRP A 579 21.14 -12.94 -14.99
N ALA A 580 20.87 -13.11 -13.69
CA ALA A 580 19.97 -14.13 -13.16
C ALA A 580 18.46 -13.83 -13.35
N GLY A 581 18.11 -12.66 -13.90
CA GLY A 581 16.73 -12.24 -14.17
C GLY A 581 16.05 -11.49 -13.03
N ALA A 582 16.78 -11.16 -11.96
CA ALA A 582 16.27 -10.26 -10.92
C ALA A 582 16.11 -8.82 -11.45
N LEU A 583 15.40 -8.01 -10.69
CA LEU A 583 15.25 -6.56 -10.88
C LEU A 583 16.08 -5.80 -9.83
N PRO A 584 17.42 -5.83 -9.90
CA PRO A 584 18.24 -5.17 -8.91
C PRO A 584 18.13 -3.64 -9.05
N VAL A 585 18.20 -2.93 -7.93
CA VAL A 585 18.17 -1.46 -7.87
C VAL A 585 19.40 -0.96 -7.14
N LEU A 586 20.26 -0.23 -7.83
CA LEU A 586 21.43 0.41 -7.22
C LEU A 586 21.02 1.78 -6.65
N LEU A 587 21.10 1.93 -5.32
CA LEU A 587 20.52 3.09 -4.65
C LEU A 587 21.32 4.38 -4.87
N SER A 588 22.64 4.29 -4.79
CA SER A 588 23.56 5.43 -4.87
C SER A 588 24.68 5.14 -5.87
N ASP A 589 25.22 6.16 -6.55
CA ASP A 589 26.32 6.07 -7.52
C ASP A 589 27.47 7.01 -7.10
N PRO A 590 28.74 6.60 -7.17
CA PRO A 590 29.92 7.45 -7.00
C PRO A 590 29.83 8.83 -7.65
N ALA A 591 29.23 8.92 -8.85
CA ALA A 591 29.14 10.18 -9.59
C ALA A 591 28.13 11.15 -8.97
N HIS A 592 27.11 10.63 -8.29
CA HIS A 592 26.00 11.38 -7.73
C HIS A 592 25.62 10.78 -6.36
N PRO A 593 26.47 10.95 -5.34
CA PRO A 593 26.17 10.43 -4.01
C PRO A 593 24.88 11.07 -3.50
N LEU A 594 23.97 10.24 -2.99
CA LEU A 594 22.71 10.72 -2.44
C LEU A 594 22.90 11.08 -0.97
N THR A 595 22.32 12.19 -0.54
CA THR A 595 22.21 12.49 0.88
C THR A 595 21.31 11.47 1.58
N LEU A 596 21.47 11.32 2.91
CA LEU A 596 20.59 10.53 3.76
C LEU A 596 19.09 10.74 3.47
N GLN A 597 18.64 12.00 3.36
CA GLN A 597 17.24 12.31 3.07
C GLN A 597 16.81 11.85 1.65
N GLN A 598 17.70 11.97 0.66
CA GLN A 598 17.43 11.52 -0.70
C GLN A 598 17.36 9.99 -0.80
N ARG A 599 18.23 9.28 -0.07
CA ARG A 599 18.21 7.81 0.04
C ARG A 599 16.90 7.33 0.65
N ILE A 600 16.49 7.92 1.78
CA ILE A 600 15.19 7.65 2.45
C ILE A 600 14.02 7.82 1.46
N LYS A 601 13.98 8.94 0.73
CA LYS A 601 12.92 9.22 -0.24
C LYS A 601 12.91 8.18 -1.37
N LYS A 602 14.08 7.83 -1.91
CA LYS A 602 14.22 6.84 -3.00
C LYS A 602 13.79 5.45 -2.53
N VAL A 603 14.24 5.00 -1.36
CA VAL A 603 13.85 3.69 -0.78
C VAL A 603 12.35 3.59 -0.47
N ASN A 604 11.71 4.69 -0.06
CA ASN A 604 10.26 4.70 0.18
C ASN A 604 9.43 4.71 -1.11
N ALA A 605 10.02 5.11 -2.24
CA ALA A 605 9.36 5.13 -3.55
C ALA A 605 9.46 3.78 -4.29
N LEU A 606 10.36 2.89 -3.88
CA LEU A 606 10.57 1.59 -4.52
C LEU A 606 9.53 0.55 -4.07
N PRO A 607 9.16 -0.42 -4.94
CA PRO A 607 8.28 -1.53 -4.57
C PRO A 607 8.90 -2.37 -3.45
N GLN A 608 8.09 -3.24 -2.81
CA GLN A 608 8.62 -4.19 -1.83
C GLN A 608 9.69 -5.09 -2.48
N GLY A 609 10.81 -5.27 -1.79
CA GLY A 609 11.94 -6.03 -2.28
C GLY A 609 12.93 -6.29 -1.14
N TRP A 610 14.07 -6.89 -1.44
CA TRP A 610 15.15 -7.06 -0.49
C TRP A 610 16.05 -5.84 -0.46
N TYR A 611 16.68 -5.55 0.66
CA TYR A 611 17.66 -4.46 0.75
C TYR A 611 18.94 -4.98 1.35
N LEU A 612 20.02 -4.62 0.68
CA LEU A 612 21.37 -5.04 1.00
C LEU A 612 22.21 -3.77 1.02
N LYS A 613 22.47 -3.24 2.22
CA LYS A 613 23.56 -2.29 2.39
C LYS A 613 24.87 -3.07 2.26
N ILE A 614 25.86 -2.50 1.58
CA ILE A 614 27.15 -3.14 1.34
C ILE A 614 28.22 -2.17 1.81
N LYS A 615 29.13 -2.61 2.67
CA LYS A 615 30.23 -1.80 3.19
C LYS A 615 31.48 -2.64 3.35
N TYR A 616 32.49 -2.43 2.53
CA TYR A 616 33.77 -3.12 2.62
C TYR A 616 34.81 -2.24 3.34
N GLU A 617 35.47 -2.74 4.40
CA GLU A 617 36.55 -2.03 5.12
C GLU A 617 37.73 -2.96 5.41
N THR A 618 38.97 -2.46 5.29
CA THR A 618 40.18 -3.22 5.66
C THR A 618 40.60 -2.87 7.09
N TRP A 619 40.55 -3.81 8.04
CA TRP A 619 41.09 -3.62 9.39
C TRP A 619 42.20 -4.66 9.67
N ASP A 620 43.46 -4.20 9.72
CA ASP A 620 44.72 -4.83 10.21
C ASP A 620 45.00 -6.33 9.89
N ARG A 621 44.18 -6.94 9.03
CA ARG A 621 44.24 -8.23 8.30
C ARG A 621 42.89 -8.42 7.59
N ASP A 622 42.89 -8.26 6.26
CA ASP A 622 41.77 -8.35 5.28
C ASP A 622 40.45 -8.99 5.76
N SER A 623 39.54 -8.19 6.32
CA SER A 623 38.20 -8.61 6.72
C SER A 623 37.14 -7.98 5.81
N LEU A 624 36.33 -8.78 5.10
CA LEU A 624 35.15 -8.26 4.41
C LEU A 624 34.03 -7.99 5.42
N PHE A 625 33.65 -6.74 5.62
CA PHE A 625 32.39 -6.38 6.25
C PHE A 625 31.27 -6.46 5.17
N VAL A 626 30.11 -7.02 5.51
CA VAL A 626 28.90 -6.91 4.67
C VAL A 626 27.76 -6.50 5.58
N GLN A 627 27.63 -5.20 5.82
CA GLN A 627 26.56 -4.64 6.63
C GLN A 627 25.21 -4.77 5.91
N THR A 628 24.55 -5.93 5.97
CA THR A 628 23.20 -6.07 5.40
C THR A 628 22.21 -5.38 6.33
N THR A 629 21.39 -4.46 5.83
CA THR A 629 20.25 -3.92 6.59
C THR A 629 18.95 -4.63 6.20
N ILE A 630 18.27 -5.22 7.17
CA ILE A 630 17.00 -5.94 6.97
C ILE A 630 15.79 -4.99 7.07
N TYR A 631 14.76 -5.23 6.26
CA TYR A 631 13.42 -4.62 6.35
C TYR A 631 12.51 -5.29 7.41
N PRO A 632 11.59 -4.59 8.09
CA PRO A 632 10.78 -5.16 9.18
C PRO A 632 9.43 -5.73 8.76
N ALA A 633 9.23 -6.04 7.48
CA ALA A 633 7.99 -6.64 7.01
C ALA A 633 8.09 -8.16 6.82
N ASN A 634 9.16 -8.83 7.25
CA ASN A 634 9.29 -10.24 6.92
C ASN A 634 10.27 -11.03 7.81
N ARG A 635 9.84 -12.19 8.32
CA ARG A 635 10.74 -13.27 8.74
C ARG A 635 11.81 -13.58 7.68
N VAL A 636 11.50 -13.33 6.39
CA VAL A 636 12.40 -13.50 5.25
C VAL A 636 13.70 -12.72 5.38
N ALA A 637 13.70 -11.52 5.95
CA ALA A 637 14.92 -10.72 5.93
C ALA A 637 15.94 -11.18 7.00
N GLU A 638 15.48 -11.50 8.22
CA GLU A 638 16.28 -12.24 9.21
C GLU A 638 16.75 -13.59 8.66
N GLN A 639 15.89 -14.31 7.94
CA GLN A 639 16.25 -15.57 7.29
C GLN A 639 17.26 -15.38 6.15
N ILE A 640 17.23 -14.27 5.41
CA ILE A 640 18.25 -13.92 4.40
C ILE A 640 19.58 -13.63 5.08
N ALA A 641 19.63 -12.78 6.11
CA ALA A 641 20.89 -12.56 6.84
C ALA A 641 21.39 -13.84 7.51
N THR A 642 20.49 -14.69 8.01
CA THR A 642 20.83 -16.01 8.54
C THR A 642 21.37 -16.92 7.45
N ALA A 643 20.78 -16.92 6.25
CA ALA A 643 21.26 -17.71 5.11
C ALA A 643 22.64 -17.23 4.64
N ILE A 644 22.86 -15.91 4.59
CA ILE A 644 24.16 -15.30 4.29
C ILE A 644 25.17 -15.68 5.37
N LEU A 645 24.83 -15.52 6.65
CA LEU A 645 25.69 -15.87 7.78
C LEU A 645 26.06 -17.36 7.76
N LYS A 646 25.09 -18.26 7.51
CA LYS A 646 25.31 -19.71 7.42
C LYS A 646 26.22 -20.05 6.25
N ALA A 647 25.92 -19.56 5.05
CA ALA A 647 26.76 -19.78 3.86
C ALA A 647 28.21 -19.27 4.06
N TYR A 648 28.40 -18.24 4.89
CA TYR A 648 29.71 -17.72 5.25
C TYR A 648 30.43 -18.53 6.34
N THR A 649 29.71 -18.94 7.39
CA THR A 649 30.29 -19.56 8.61
C THR A 649 30.57 -21.06 8.48
N GLU A 650 30.05 -21.73 7.45
CA GLU A 650 30.38 -23.13 7.12
C GLU A 650 31.85 -23.36 6.70
N ILE A 651 32.65 -22.29 6.58
CA ILE A 651 34.06 -22.34 6.14
C ILE A 651 35.03 -22.07 7.31
N PRO A 652 36.10 -22.87 7.48
CA PRO A 652 37.11 -22.66 8.54
C PRO A 652 37.71 -21.25 8.52
N LYS A 653 37.91 -20.67 9.71
CA LYS A 653 38.55 -19.35 9.94
C LYS A 653 37.74 -18.12 9.49
N THR A 654 36.45 -18.28 9.19
CA THR A 654 35.51 -17.16 9.03
C THR A 654 34.77 -16.89 10.35
N HIS A 655 34.37 -15.64 10.59
CA HIS A 655 33.55 -15.27 11.76
C HIS A 655 32.45 -14.32 11.30
N GLY A 656 31.24 -14.49 11.84
CA GLY A 656 30.12 -13.60 11.57
C GLY A 656 29.31 -13.32 12.83
N ILE A 657 28.78 -12.12 12.95
CA ILE A 657 27.95 -11.68 14.07
C ILE A 657 26.72 -10.99 13.49
N LEU A 658 25.53 -11.37 13.95
CA LEU A 658 24.28 -10.67 13.68
C LEU A 658 24.01 -9.74 14.87
N LEU A 659 23.96 -8.43 14.63
CA LEU A 659 23.71 -7.42 15.65
C LEU A 659 22.42 -6.67 15.34
N GLN A 660 21.66 -6.31 16.37
CA GLN A 660 20.59 -5.34 16.21
C GLN A 660 21.21 -3.95 16.25
N ASN A 661 21.20 -3.24 15.11
CA ASN A 661 21.73 -1.89 15.02
C ASN A 661 20.59 -0.86 15.05
N THR A 662 20.59 -0.02 16.09
CA THR A 662 19.60 1.05 16.31
C THR A 662 20.02 2.41 15.77
N ASP A 663 21.24 2.54 15.25
CA ASP A 663 21.92 3.82 15.07
C ASP A 663 22.04 4.25 13.60
N VAL A 664 21.42 3.51 12.66
CA VAL A 664 21.41 3.79 11.20
C VAL A 664 20.20 4.68 10.83
N PRO A 665 20.39 6.01 10.60
CA PRO A 665 19.28 6.96 10.43
C PRO A 665 18.45 6.75 9.15
N GLU A 666 19.06 6.17 8.09
CA GLU A 666 18.43 5.83 6.81
C GLU A 666 17.23 4.89 6.98
N VAL A 667 17.18 4.17 8.10
CA VAL A 667 16.16 3.16 8.38
C VAL A 667 15.24 3.56 9.53
N THR A 668 15.76 4.14 10.61
CA THR A 668 14.94 4.55 11.78
C THR A 668 13.98 5.71 11.49
N LEU A 669 14.28 6.55 10.50
CA LEU A 669 13.42 7.66 10.04
C LEU A 669 12.47 7.26 8.92
N THR A 670 12.49 6.00 8.48
CA THR A 670 11.51 5.43 7.55
C THR A 670 10.43 4.67 8.31
N ASN A 671 9.41 4.17 7.62
CA ASN A 671 8.41 3.28 8.21
C ASN A 671 8.96 1.86 8.52
N LYS A 672 10.29 1.69 8.62
CA LYS A 672 11.03 0.42 8.55
C LYS A 672 12.01 0.29 9.77
N THR A 673 12.57 -0.89 10.06
CA THR A 673 13.48 -1.22 11.21
C THR A 673 14.63 -2.08 10.68
N ALA A 674 15.86 -1.90 11.17
CA ALA A 674 17.11 -2.50 10.69
C ALA A 674 17.66 -3.62 11.60
N LEU A 675 18.33 -4.61 11.01
CA LEU A 675 19.32 -5.51 11.65
C LEU A 675 20.62 -5.41 10.84
N GLU A 676 21.78 -5.54 11.48
CA GLU A 676 23.12 -5.48 10.88
C GLU A 676 23.80 -6.85 10.91
N LEU A 677 24.31 -7.30 9.77
CA LEU A 677 25.19 -8.47 9.69
C LEU A 677 26.64 -8.01 9.55
N VAL A 678 27.57 -8.58 10.30
CA VAL A 678 29.01 -8.35 10.13
C VAL A 678 29.67 -9.67 9.80
N LEU A 679 30.36 -9.73 8.65
CA LEU A 679 31.16 -10.88 8.22
C LEU A 679 32.65 -10.53 8.39
N ARG A 680 33.54 -11.51 8.55
CA ARG A 680 35.01 -11.33 8.61
C ARG A 680 35.72 -12.49 7.91
N CYS A 681 36.76 -12.17 7.11
CA CYS A 681 37.58 -13.16 6.39
C CYS A 681 39.09 -12.95 6.66
N ARG A 682 39.97 -13.79 6.10
CA ARG A 682 41.42 -13.81 6.40
C ARG A 682 42.38 -13.87 5.19
N THR A 683 41.93 -13.78 3.92
CA THR A 683 42.84 -13.91 2.74
C THR A 683 42.51 -13.00 1.53
N PRO A 684 43.51 -12.67 0.65
CA PRO A 684 43.52 -11.49 -0.24
C PRO A 684 42.84 -11.61 -1.62
N GLU A 685 42.27 -12.74 -2.05
CA GLU A 685 41.43 -12.79 -3.27
C GLU A 685 39.97 -12.41 -2.94
N ILE A 686 39.71 -11.11 -2.88
CA ILE A 686 38.64 -10.56 -2.03
C ILE A 686 37.24 -10.53 -2.67
N TRP A 687 37.08 -10.13 -3.93
CA TRP A 687 35.77 -9.63 -4.42
C TRP A 687 34.97 -10.73 -5.11
N GLN A 688 35.63 -11.53 -5.95
CA GLN A 688 34.98 -12.62 -6.68
C GLN A 688 34.45 -13.69 -5.73
N ARG A 689 35.27 -14.06 -4.73
CA ARG A 689 34.89 -15.04 -3.70
C ARG A 689 33.66 -14.60 -2.92
N ASP A 690 33.63 -13.34 -2.51
CA ASP A 690 32.59 -12.83 -1.64
C ASP A 690 31.30 -12.47 -2.37
N LEU A 691 31.41 -12.02 -3.63
CA LEU A 691 30.28 -11.92 -4.54
C LEU A 691 29.58 -13.27 -4.74
N ILE A 692 30.36 -14.33 -5.06
CA ILE A 692 29.83 -15.68 -5.27
C ILE A 692 29.07 -16.16 -4.03
N ARG A 693 29.59 -15.90 -2.83
CA ARG A 693 28.95 -16.29 -1.56
C ARG A 693 27.65 -15.55 -1.31
N LEU A 694 27.65 -14.22 -1.48
CA LEU A 694 26.46 -13.41 -1.29
C LEU A 694 25.37 -13.83 -2.29
N PHE A 695 25.74 -14.02 -3.55
CA PHE A 695 24.83 -14.47 -4.58
C PHE A 695 24.31 -15.89 -4.32
N ARG A 696 25.17 -16.83 -3.90
CA ARG A 696 24.76 -18.19 -3.52
C ARG A 696 23.79 -18.21 -2.34
N ALA A 697 24.06 -17.43 -1.30
CA ALA A 697 23.18 -17.33 -0.14
C ALA A 697 21.78 -16.81 -0.51
N ILE A 698 21.72 -15.81 -1.39
CA ILE A 698 20.48 -15.29 -1.96
C ILE A 698 19.70 -16.41 -2.69
N ILE A 699 20.38 -17.19 -3.51
CA ILE A 699 19.79 -18.30 -4.26
C ILE A 699 19.29 -19.39 -3.31
N ASP A 700 20.12 -19.83 -2.36
CA ASP A 700 19.79 -20.91 -1.43
C ASP A 700 18.63 -20.53 -0.50
N PHE A 701 18.59 -19.26 -0.07
CA PHE A 701 17.44 -18.72 0.65
C PHE A 701 16.15 -18.86 -0.17
N LYS A 702 16.15 -18.46 -1.46
CA LYS A 702 14.97 -18.60 -2.32
C LYS A 702 14.58 -20.03 -2.59
N ARG A 703 15.55 -20.93 -2.77
CA ARG A 703 15.30 -22.37 -2.90
C ARG A 703 14.53 -22.91 -1.70
N GLN A 704 14.94 -22.53 -0.48
CA GLN A 704 14.27 -22.96 0.76
C GLN A 704 12.82 -22.46 0.85
N GLN A 705 12.54 -21.24 0.36
CA GLN A 705 11.18 -20.70 0.32
C GLN A 705 10.28 -21.42 -0.71
N ASN A 706 10.85 -21.83 -1.85
CA ASN A 706 10.08 -22.34 -2.98
C ASN A 706 9.86 -23.87 -2.99
N GLN A 707 10.38 -24.63 -2.02
CA GLN A 707 10.29 -26.11 -1.91
C GLN A 707 10.63 -26.92 -3.18
N ASN A 708 11.20 -26.32 -4.23
CA ASN A 708 11.51 -26.99 -5.49
C ASN A 708 13.03 -27.25 -5.62
N SER A 709 13.39 -28.49 -5.93
CA SER A 709 14.76 -28.89 -6.27
C SER A 709 15.11 -28.50 -7.72
N ILE A 710 16.26 -27.85 -7.92
CA ILE A 710 16.84 -27.66 -9.26
C ILE A 710 17.48 -28.98 -9.71
N PRO A 711 17.40 -29.35 -11.00
CA PRO A 711 18.17 -30.47 -11.56
C PRO A 711 19.67 -30.36 -11.26
N ASP A 712 20.31 -31.49 -10.93
CA ASP A 712 21.72 -31.55 -10.51
C ASP A 712 22.71 -31.03 -11.57
N SER A 713 22.31 -30.94 -12.83
CA SER A 713 23.12 -30.40 -13.93
C SER A 713 23.50 -28.92 -13.78
N ILE A 714 22.88 -28.19 -12.85
CA ILE A 714 23.11 -26.75 -12.60
C ILE A 714 23.92 -26.52 -11.29
N LYS A 715 24.28 -27.59 -10.55
CA LYS A 715 25.03 -27.46 -9.27
C LYS A 715 26.54 -27.26 -9.44
N ASN A 716 27.09 -27.60 -10.60
CA ASN A 716 28.49 -27.36 -10.99
C ASN A 716 28.61 -26.02 -11.73
#